data_AF-A0A8T7EW34-F1
#
_entry.id   AF-A0A8T7EW34-F1
#
_cell.length_a   1.000
_cell.length_b   1.000
_cell.length_c   1.000
_cell.angle_alpha   90.00
_cell.angle_beta   90.00
_cell.angle_gamma   90.00
#
_symmetry.space_group_name_H-M   'P 1'
#
loop_
_entity.id
_entity.type
_entity.pdbx_description
1 polymer ?
#
loop_
_entity_poly.entity_id
_entity_poly.type
_entity_poly.pdbx_seq_one_letter_code
_entity_poly.pdbx_strand_id
1 'polypeptide(L)'
;MVSRGGLTVTTALDLGLQRQADCALNNHLAVLRGETPIWRAADGSPCEAEATLAHIAPLDGDVPDTGSIVIIDVETGRLLAMSGQASRAGAQPGQTLAPFVVFEGFRERQQNTQYTPATMLLDIPRRFPGASEGMIYQPANADGTFSGPISLREAAATNRLPPLVQIADNHGMSSILRTARRLGINTLNDDLYDLSLLERGGQVAPLDMAYAYSVLSALGDMYGVPVTPRSAGARNRDPVAVTRIVDAEGRVLWDYEADAWRVNIFSDAPELGYLVTSVFSDPIIKAQKYGTQSLLAPPRPTALINTITSDRRDDWTVGTTPQYSIAVHLTRSDGAPMGFKADSTDGSTALYRAISERVHAGQPASDWGRPANIIELAVCQRSGLLPNGACPTRREIFIAGIQPFTQDTYWQAIELNSQTLQRATANTPAGRRITETYFIPPDEALDWWRANRQPLPPEDYDTLTRAADSPFTATTISRPEALAWLRGLVDVRGAVPADLRSYQLAFGAGINPTEWVSIGGLQTEPPQDGALGRWDTTGLDGVYTLELTAVRTDGTRERSVVQVRVDNIPPTVVLNAGEPGKVYRFPSEEAIPISVIVADNLALDRVEIYNEGRLVATLREGPFTYHHPITAVGVETFEAVAFDAAGSSNTSTVLTVEVAR
;
A
#
# COMPACT_ATOMS: atom_id res chain seq x y z
N MET A 1 -30.63 -48.99 -9.71
CA MET A 1 -29.86 -49.91 -8.85
C MET A 1 -30.16 -49.65 -7.38
N VAL A 2 -29.99 -48.44 -6.87
CA VAL A 2 -30.30 -48.07 -5.46
C VAL A 2 -31.73 -48.47 -5.04
N SER A 3 -32.74 -48.23 -5.89
CA SER A 3 -34.14 -48.61 -5.63
C SER A 3 -34.43 -50.11 -5.56
N ARG A 4 -33.47 -50.96 -5.96
CA ARG A 4 -33.62 -52.43 -5.97
C ARG A 4 -33.04 -53.10 -4.71
N GLY A 5 -32.43 -52.34 -3.79
CA GLY A 5 -31.84 -52.84 -2.56
C GLY A 5 -30.50 -53.57 -2.75
N GLY A 6 -29.88 -53.99 -1.63
CA GLY A 6 -28.67 -54.82 -1.64
C GLY A 6 -27.33 -54.10 -1.81
N LEU A 7 -27.31 -52.75 -1.87
CA LEU A 7 -26.06 -51.99 -1.92
C LEU A 7 -25.57 -51.60 -0.52
N THR A 8 -24.27 -51.71 -0.30
CA THR A 8 -23.58 -51.07 0.83
C THR A 8 -22.82 -49.85 0.30
N VAL A 9 -23.15 -48.66 0.85
CA VAL A 9 -22.55 -47.38 0.46
C VAL A 9 -21.73 -46.85 1.63
N THR A 10 -20.41 -46.75 1.44
CA THR A 10 -19.49 -46.15 2.41
C THR A 10 -19.29 -44.69 2.06
N THR A 11 -19.48 -43.80 3.04
CA THR A 11 -19.33 -42.36 2.87
C THR A 11 -17.97 -41.87 3.36
N ALA A 12 -17.64 -40.62 3.02
CA ALA A 12 -16.48 -39.90 3.54
C ALA A 12 -16.75 -39.27 4.92
N LEU A 13 -18.01 -39.28 5.38
CA LEU A 13 -18.46 -38.62 6.59
C LEU A 13 -17.75 -39.21 7.82
N ASP A 14 -17.06 -38.36 8.57
CA ASP A 14 -16.62 -38.69 9.92
C ASP A 14 -17.78 -38.39 10.88
N LEU A 15 -18.45 -39.46 11.34
CA LEU A 15 -19.62 -39.34 12.20
C LEU A 15 -19.32 -38.65 13.53
N GLY A 16 -18.12 -38.84 14.09
CA GLY A 16 -17.71 -38.19 15.33
C GLY A 16 -17.53 -36.69 15.12
N LEU A 17 -16.84 -36.31 14.04
CA LEU A 17 -16.63 -34.92 13.68
C LEU A 17 -17.94 -34.21 13.30
N GLN A 18 -18.83 -34.87 12.57
CA GLN A 18 -20.15 -34.34 12.24
C GLN A 18 -20.96 -34.01 13.50
N ARG A 19 -20.98 -34.92 14.48
CA ARG A 19 -21.65 -34.71 15.76
C ARG A 19 -21.07 -33.53 16.53
N GLN A 20 -19.75 -33.36 16.49
CA GLN A 20 -19.07 -32.22 17.12
C GLN A 20 -19.37 -30.90 16.39
N ALA A 21 -19.43 -30.91 15.05
CA ALA A 21 -19.83 -29.74 14.26
C ALA A 21 -21.25 -29.29 14.59
N ASP A 22 -22.21 -30.23 14.61
CA ASP A 22 -23.61 -29.94 14.93
C ASP A 22 -23.77 -29.44 16.37
N CYS A 23 -23.09 -30.05 17.35
CA CYS A 23 -23.19 -29.61 18.74
C CYS A 23 -22.54 -28.23 18.94
N ALA A 24 -21.38 -27.96 18.30
CA ALA A 24 -20.70 -26.67 18.42
C ALA A 24 -21.54 -25.55 17.82
N LEU A 25 -22.12 -25.74 16.63
CA LEU A 25 -23.00 -24.76 16.00
C LEU A 25 -24.20 -24.45 16.89
N ASN A 26 -24.92 -25.47 17.34
CA ASN A 26 -26.12 -25.28 18.17
C ASN A 26 -25.80 -24.62 19.52
N ASN A 27 -24.73 -25.02 20.19
CA ASN A 27 -24.32 -24.41 21.46
C ASN A 27 -23.83 -22.97 21.26
N HIS A 28 -23.10 -22.67 20.18
CA HIS A 28 -22.68 -21.30 19.88
C HIS A 28 -23.88 -20.38 19.65
N LEU A 29 -24.85 -20.81 18.83
CA LEU A 29 -26.09 -20.06 18.61
C LEU A 29 -26.86 -19.85 19.93
N ALA A 30 -26.94 -20.87 20.79
CA ALA A 30 -27.56 -20.74 22.11
C ALA A 30 -26.83 -19.70 23.00
N VAL A 31 -25.50 -19.78 23.08
CA VAL A 31 -24.68 -18.83 23.85
C VAL A 31 -24.89 -17.40 23.36
N LEU A 32 -24.86 -17.17 22.05
CA LEU A 32 -25.06 -15.83 21.46
C LEU A 32 -26.45 -15.27 21.79
N ARG A 33 -27.48 -16.12 21.83
CA ARG A 33 -28.86 -15.74 22.20
C ARG A 33 -29.07 -15.56 23.70
N GLY A 34 -28.05 -15.78 24.53
CA GLY A 34 -28.19 -15.77 25.99
C GLY A 34 -29.00 -16.95 26.54
N GLU A 35 -29.14 -18.03 25.76
CA GLU A 35 -29.79 -19.26 26.15
C GLU A 35 -28.79 -20.20 26.85
N THR A 36 -29.28 -21.14 27.65
CA THR A 36 -28.43 -22.15 28.29
C THR A 36 -27.98 -23.20 27.26
N PRO A 37 -26.68 -23.31 26.93
CA PRO A 37 -26.15 -24.37 26.07
C PRO A 37 -26.24 -25.75 26.74
N ILE A 38 -26.34 -26.80 25.93
CA ILE A 38 -26.47 -28.21 26.37
C ILE A 38 -25.09 -28.87 26.53
N TRP A 39 -24.09 -28.43 25.76
CA TRP A 39 -22.72 -28.97 25.71
C TRP A 39 -22.64 -30.51 25.55
N ARG A 40 -23.59 -31.08 24.82
CA ARG A 40 -23.57 -32.50 24.41
C ARG A 40 -23.86 -32.66 22.93
N ALA A 41 -23.26 -33.69 22.34
CA ALA A 41 -23.61 -34.17 21.02
C ALA A 41 -24.90 -35.00 21.04
N ALA A 42 -25.44 -35.28 19.86
CA ALA A 42 -26.72 -35.98 19.68
C ALA A 42 -26.72 -37.43 20.23
N ASP A 43 -25.55 -38.06 20.36
CA ASP A 43 -25.37 -39.39 20.95
C ASP A 43 -25.14 -39.35 22.48
N GLY A 44 -25.17 -38.16 23.09
CA GLY A 44 -24.94 -37.94 24.51
C GLY A 44 -23.47 -37.74 24.91
N SER A 45 -22.51 -37.86 23.98
CA SER A 45 -21.11 -37.56 24.27
C SER A 45 -20.92 -36.07 24.64
N PRO A 46 -19.87 -35.71 25.39
CA PRO A 46 -19.52 -34.29 25.59
C PRO A 46 -19.29 -33.57 24.26
N CYS A 47 -19.69 -32.29 24.20
CA CYS A 47 -19.32 -31.38 23.11
C CYS A 47 -17.98 -30.74 23.45
N GLU A 48 -16.91 -31.17 22.77
CA GLU A 48 -15.53 -30.77 23.11
C GLU A 48 -15.25 -29.29 22.81
N ALA A 49 -16.08 -28.66 21.97
CA ALA A 49 -16.03 -27.24 21.65
C ALA A 49 -16.37 -26.31 22.85
N GLU A 50 -16.87 -26.86 23.96
CA GLU A 50 -17.22 -26.10 25.18
C GLU A 50 -16.06 -25.24 25.69
N ALA A 51 -14.84 -25.78 25.72
CA ALA A 51 -13.68 -25.07 26.25
C ALA A 51 -13.38 -23.75 25.52
N THR A 52 -13.67 -23.68 24.22
CA THR A 52 -13.47 -22.48 23.39
C THR A 52 -14.69 -21.57 23.45
N LEU A 53 -15.90 -22.14 23.40
CA LEU A 53 -17.14 -21.39 23.17
C LEU A 53 -17.84 -20.92 24.44
N ALA A 54 -17.65 -21.59 25.59
CA ALA A 54 -18.32 -21.22 26.85
C ALA A 54 -17.88 -19.86 27.41
N HIS A 55 -16.77 -19.32 26.92
CA HIS A 55 -16.24 -18.02 27.31
C HIS A 55 -16.72 -16.87 26.41
N ILE A 56 -17.49 -17.16 25.35
CA ILE A 56 -18.07 -16.15 24.49
C ILE A 56 -19.23 -15.47 25.23
N ALA A 57 -19.21 -14.13 25.24
CA ALA A 57 -20.29 -13.36 25.83
C ALA A 57 -21.55 -13.44 24.94
N PRO A 58 -22.75 -13.51 25.53
CA PRO A 58 -23.99 -13.30 24.79
C PRO A 58 -23.98 -11.94 24.08
N LEU A 59 -24.73 -11.86 22.98
CA LEU A 59 -24.94 -10.60 22.25
C LEU A 59 -26.25 -9.94 22.69
N ASP A 60 -26.22 -8.62 22.83
CA ASP A 60 -27.41 -7.81 23.12
C ASP A 60 -28.20 -7.55 21.81
N GLY A 61 -29.18 -8.40 21.51
CA GLY A 61 -29.96 -8.30 20.26
C GLY A 61 -29.14 -8.64 19.01
N ASP A 62 -29.77 -8.56 17.83
CA ASP A 62 -29.12 -8.77 16.52
C ASP A 62 -28.25 -10.04 16.42
N VAL A 63 -28.79 -11.15 16.91
CA VAL A 63 -28.15 -12.46 16.99
C VAL A 63 -28.43 -13.33 15.76
N PRO A 64 -27.51 -14.18 15.30
CA PRO A 64 -27.81 -15.21 14.31
C PRO A 64 -28.79 -16.25 14.87
N ASP A 65 -29.56 -16.88 13.99
CA ASP A 65 -30.43 -18.01 14.32
C ASP A 65 -30.07 -19.28 13.53
N THR A 66 -29.14 -19.18 12.59
CA THR A 66 -28.73 -20.26 11.72
C THR A 66 -27.28 -20.08 11.27
N GLY A 67 -26.70 -21.15 10.77
CA GLY A 67 -25.33 -21.16 10.27
C GLY A 67 -25.01 -22.46 9.55
N SER A 68 -23.80 -22.53 9.02
CA SER A 68 -23.27 -23.70 8.33
C SER A 68 -21.81 -23.94 8.69
N ILE A 69 -21.43 -25.21 8.75
CA ILE A 69 -20.03 -25.64 8.93
C ILE A 69 -19.74 -26.67 7.84
N VAL A 70 -18.61 -26.53 7.16
CA VAL A 70 -18.12 -27.51 6.18
C VAL A 70 -16.67 -27.83 6.50
N ILE A 71 -16.33 -29.12 6.52
CA ILE A 71 -14.96 -29.59 6.76
C ILE A 71 -14.56 -30.55 5.63
N ILE A 72 -13.50 -30.20 4.92
CA ILE A 72 -12.95 -30.96 3.80
C ILE A 72 -11.50 -31.34 4.12
N ASP A 73 -11.17 -32.61 3.90
CA ASP A 73 -9.79 -33.10 3.88
C ASP A 73 -9.10 -32.62 2.60
N VAL A 74 -8.04 -31.84 2.75
CA VAL A 74 -7.35 -31.14 1.64
C VAL A 74 -6.63 -32.12 0.71
N GLU A 75 -6.04 -33.19 1.26
CA GLU A 75 -5.23 -34.16 0.51
C GLU A 75 -6.09 -35.17 -0.26
N THR A 76 -7.36 -35.33 0.11
CA THR A 76 -8.24 -36.34 -0.50
C THR A 76 -9.52 -35.77 -1.10
N GLY A 77 -9.87 -34.52 -0.80
CA GLY A 77 -11.14 -33.89 -1.19
C GLY A 77 -12.36 -34.49 -0.48
N ARG A 78 -12.17 -35.30 0.57
CA ARG A 78 -13.24 -35.95 1.32
C ARG A 78 -14.03 -34.94 2.15
N LEU A 79 -15.36 -34.98 2.04
CA LEU A 79 -16.27 -34.18 2.85
C LEU A 79 -16.48 -34.86 4.20
N LEU A 80 -15.74 -34.43 5.22
CA LEU A 80 -15.72 -35.06 6.54
C LEU A 80 -16.92 -34.68 7.40
N ALA A 81 -17.38 -33.43 7.30
CA ALA A 81 -18.57 -32.93 7.98
C ALA A 81 -19.24 -31.80 7.20
N MET A 82 -20.57 -31.72 7.28
CA MET A 82 -21.38 -30.67 6.67
C MET A 82 -22.65 -30.43 7.51
N SER A 83 -22.72 -29.29 8.17
CA SER A 83 -23.84 -28.86 9.03
C SER A 83 -24.58 -27.67 8.42
N GLY A 84 -25.88 -27.56 8.69
CA GLY A 84 -26.71 -26.45 8.21
C GLY A 84 -27.05 -26.51 6.71
N GLN A 85 -27.45 -25.37 6.14
CA GLN A 85 -27.79 -25.26 4.71
C GLN A 85 -26.55 -25.04 3.82
N ALA A 86 -25.46 -25.76 4.10
CA ALA A 86 -24.14 -25.52 3.52
C ALA A 86 -24.05 -25.68 1.99
N SER A 87 -24.93 -26.48 1.37
CA SER A 87 -24.92 -26.71 -0.08
C SER A 87 -25.76 -25.71 -0.87
N ARG A 88 -26.51 -24.82 -0.20
CA ARG A 88 -27.36 -23.83 -0.85
C ARG A 88 -26.58 -22.54 -1.04
N ALA A 89 -26.70 -21.96 -2.23
CA ALA A 89 -26.25 -20.60 -2.47
C ALA A 89 -27.23 -19.64 -1.79
N GLY A 90 -26.77 -18.91 -0.80
CA GLY A 90 -27.60 -17.98 -0.04
C GLY A 90 -26.82 -16.97 0.78
N ALA A 91 -25.49 -17.09 0.82
CA ALA A 91 -24.64 -16.28 1.68
C ALA A 91 -23.79 -15.33 0.84
N GLN A 92 -23.72 -14.06 1.21
CA GLN A 92 -22.88 -13.07 0.53
C GLN A 92 -21.41 -13.34 0.85
N PRO A 93 -20.51 -13.47 -0.15
CA PRO A 93 -19.12 -13.85 0.10
C PRO A 93 -18.28 -12.74 0.75
N GLY A 94 -18.52 -11.46 0.40
CA GLY A 94 -17.72 -10.34 0.91
C GLY A 94 -16.21 -10.55 0.74
N GLN A 95 -15.44 -10.21 1.78
CA GLN A 95 -13.98 -10.31 1.73
C GLN A 95 -13.45 -11.74 1.69
N THR A 96 -14.29 -12.78 1.83
CA THR A 96 -13.83 -14.16 1.57
C THR A 96 -13.37 -14.38 0.12
N LEU A 97 -13.58 -13.41 -0.77
CA LEU A 97 -13.01 -13.38 -2.11
C LEU A 97 -11.55 -12.89 -2.18
N ALA A 98 -10.99 -12.31 -1.10
CA ALA A 98 -9.66 -11.70 -1.09
C ALA A 98 -8.53 -12.64 -1.54
N PRO A 99 -8.50 -13.95 -1.19
CA PRO A 99 -7.49 -14.85 -1.72
C PRO A 99 -7.48 -14.95 -3.24
N PHE A 100 -8.65 -14.85 -3.90
CA PHE A 100 -8.73 -14.84 -5.36
C PHE A 100 -8.26 -13.50 -5.96
N VAL A 101 -8.53 -12.39 -5.28
CA VAL A 101 -8.00 -11.06 -5.64
C VAL A 101 -6.46 -11.07 -5.59
N VAL A 102 -5.89 -11.57 -4.49
CA VAL A 102 -4.44 -11.66 -4.30
C VAL A 102 -3.82 -12.64 -5.30
N PHE A 103 -4.49 -13.77 -5.56
CA PHE A 103 -4.05 -14.74 -6.57
C PHE A 103 -3.93 -14.09 -7.95
N GLU A 104 -4.97 -13.37 -8.40
CA GLU A 104 -4.94 -12.67 -9.68
C GLU A 104 -3.87 -11.58 -9.74
N GLY A 105 -3.68 -10.86 -8.62
CA GLY A 105 -2.59 -9.89 -8.47
C GLY A 105 -1.21 -10.51 -8.73
N PHE A 106 -0.93 -11.68 -8.15
CA PHE A 106 0.35 -12.36 -8.35
C PHE A 106 0.49 -12.97 -9.75
N ARG A 107 -0.63 -13.48 -10.31
CA ARG A 107 -0.64 -14.18 -11.60
C ARG A 107 -0.32 -13.25 -12.77
N GLU A 108 -0.93 -12.07 -12.80
CA GLU A 108 -0.96 -11.23 -14.00
C GLU A 108 -0.19 -9.91 -13.79
N ARG A 109 0.71 -9.60 -14.72
CA ARG A 109 1.38 -8.30 -14.73
C ARG A 109 0.48 -7.28 -15.41
N GLN A 110 0.15 -6.19 -14.72
CA GLN A 110 -0.68 -5.11 -15.26
C GLN A 110 0.07 -3.78 -15.24
N GLN A 111 0.07 -3.07 -16.37
CA GLN A 111 0.62 -1.70 -16.48
C GLN A 111 2.02 -1.54 -15.84
N ASN A 112 2.96 -2.44 -16.18
CA ASN A 112 4.32 -2.54 -15.61
C ASN A 112 4.42 -2.90 -14.12
N THR A 113 3.31 -3.05 -13.40
CA THR A 113 3.27 -3.45 -11.99
C THR A 113 3.16 -4.97 -11.88
N GLN A 114 4.11 -5.57 -11.16
CA GLN A 114 4.06 -6.97 -10.76
C GLN A 114 3.80 -7.00 -9.26
N TYR A 115 2.63 -7.51 -8.85
CA TYR A 115 2.35 -7.66 -7.43
C TYR A 115 3.17 -8.80 -6.85
N THR A 116 3.64 -8.57 -5.63
CA THR A 116 4.34 -9.50 -4.78
C THR A 116 3.83 -9.33 -3.35
N PRO A 117 4.07 -10.27 -2.44
CA PRO A 117 3.72 -10.09 -1.03
C PRO A 117 4.29 -8.81 -0.41
N ALA A 118 5.43 -8.30 -0.92
CA ALA A 118 6.09 -7.09 -0.45
C ALA A 118 5.50 -5.79 -1.02
N THR A 119 4.76 -5.85 -2.14
CA THR A 119 4.33 -4.65 -2.88
C THR A 119 3.62 -3.67 -1.96
N MET A 120 4.08 -2.43 -1.92
CA MET A 120 3.44 -1.36 -1.15
C MET A 120 2.08 -1.00 -1.76
N LEU A 121 1.04 -1.04 -0.94
CA LEU A 121 -0.31 -0.62 -1.24
C LEU A 121 -0.74 0.49 -0.30
N LEU A 122 -1.81 1.22 -0.67
CA LEU A 122 -2.30 2.37 0.09
C LEU A 122 -3.63 2.03 0.77
N ASP A 123 -3.59 1.87 2.09
CA ASP A 123 -4.77 1.78 2.95
C ASP A 123 -5.18 3.18 3.41
N ILE A 124 -5.73 3.97 2.49
CA ILE A 124 -6.22 5.35 2.70
C ILE A 124 -7.61 5.50 2.08
N PRO A 125 -8.41 6.53 2.43
CA PRO A 125 -9.69 6.80 1.77
C PRO A 125 -9.50 7.04 0.27
N ARG A 126 -10.14 6.21 -0.57
CA ARG A 126 -10.02 6.28 -2.03
C ARG A 126 -11.36 6.05 -2.72
N ARG A 127 -11.46 6.60 -3.93
CA ARG A 127 -12.64 6.51 -4.79
C ARG A 127 -12.31 5.66 -6.00
N PHE A 128 -13.22 4.75 -6.31
CA PHE A 128 -13.17 3.83 -7.45
C PHE A 128 -14.43 4.01 -8.31
N PRO A 129 -14.41 3.57 -9.58
CA PRO A 129 -15.63 3.46 -10.37
C PRO A 129 -16.66 2.56 -9.68
N GLY A 130 -17.92 3.00 -9.64
CA GLY A 130 -19.04 2.21 -9.12
C GLY A 130 -19.72 1.36 -10.20
N ALA A 131 -20.81 0.68 -9.82
CA ALA A 131 -21.59 -0.24 -10.68
C ALA A 131 -22.03 0.32 -12.05
N SER A 132 -22.19 1.65 -12.15
CA SER A 132 -22.65 2.33 -13.35
C SER A 132 -21.78 3.56 -13.63
N GLU A 133 -21.73 3.97 -14.89
CA GLU A 133 -21.03 5.19 -15.30
C GLU A 133 -21.49 6.40 -14.46
N GLY A 134 -20.53 7.14 -13.89
CA GLY A 134 -20.78 8.28 -13.01
C GLY A 134 -21.01 7.93 -11.53
N MET A 135 -21.16 6.66 -11.16
CA MET A 135 -21.21 6.23 -9.76
C MET A 135 -19.80 6.10 -9.18
N ILE A 136 -19.65 6.48 -7.91
CA ILE A 136 -18.39 6.37 -7.18
C ILE A 136 -18.56 5.33 -6.07
N TYR A 137 -17.64 4.38 -6.03
CA TYR A 137 -17.49 3.43 -4.94
C TYR A 137 -16.34 3.86 -4.03
N GLN A 138 -16.59 3.92 -2.72
CA GLN A 138 -15.59 4.31 -1.72
C GLN A 138 -15.57 3.24 -0.62
N PRO A 139 -14.67 2.24 -0.68
CA PRO A 139 -14.59 1.18 0.32
C PRO A 139 -14.10 1.72 1.66
N ALA A 140 -14.54 1.08 2.74
CA ALA A 140 -14.06 1.34 4.09
C ALA A 140 -13.64 0.03 4.77
N ASN A 141 -12.64 0.11 5.65
CA ASN A 141 -12.31 -1.03 6.50
C ASN A 141 -13.43 -1.26 7.51
N ALA A 142 -13.67 -2.53 7.88
CA ALA A 142 -14.71 -2.89 8.84
C ALA A 142 -14.51 -2.22 10.23
N ASP A 143 -13.27 -1.93 10.62
CA ASP A 143 -12.94 -1.20 11.85
C ASP A 143 -12.99 0.34 11.70
N GLY A 144 -13.29 0.85 10.51
CA GLY A 144 -13.36 2.28 10.20
C GLY A 144 -12.01 3.02 10.19
N THR A 145 -10.90 2.32 10.39
CA THR A 145 -9.55 2.91 10.45
C THR A 145 -8.77 2.65 9.18
N PHE A 146 -7.76 3.48 8.92
CA PHE A 146 -6.85 3.38 7.78
C PHE A 146 -5.42 3.30 8.30
N SER A 147 -4.55 2.57 7.60
CA SER A 147 -3.17 2.28 8.02
C SER A 147 -2.12 3.04 7.19
N GLY A 148 -2.53 3.71 6.11
CA GLY A 148 -1.62 4.37 5.19
C GLY A 148 -0.90 3.37 4.28
N PRO A 149 0.33 3.68 3.85
CA PRO A 149 1.13 2.75 3.07
C PRO A 149 1.52 1.51 3.89
N ILE A 150 1.16 0.33 3.37
CA ILE A 150 1.41 -0.99 3.98
C ILE A 150 1.77 -2.00 2.88
N SER A 151 2.39 -3.12 3.24
CA SER A 151 2.64 -4.19 2.26
C SER A 151 1.35 -4.93 1.87
N LEU A 152 1.31 -5.53 0.68
CA LEU A 152 0.19 -6.39 0.25
C LEU A 152 -0.08 -7.50 1.25
N ARG A 153 0.99 -8.13 1.77
CA ARG A 153 0.86 -9.14 2.81
C ARG A 153 0.15 -8.61 4.05
N GLU A 154 0.55 -7.43 4.52
CA GLU A 154 -0.07 -6.80 5.69
C GLU A 154 -1.53 -6.45 5.42
N ALA A 155 -1.84 -5.91 4.25
CA ALA A 155 -3.21 -5.60 3.84
C ALA A 155 -4.10 -6.84 3.86
N ALA A 156 -3.65 -7.93 3.23
CA ALA A 156 -4.40 -9.18 3.16
C ALA A 156 -4.50 -9.89 4.52
N ALA A 157 -3.41 -9.98 5.29
CA ALA A 157 -3.39 -10.64 6.59
C ALA A 157 -4.22 -9.91 7.66
N THR A 158 -4.51 -8.62 7.48
CA THR A 158 -5.32 -7.80 8.40
C THR A 158 -6.64 -7.32 7.80
N ASN A 159 -7.08 -7.94 6.71
CA ASN A 159 -8.34 -7.68 6.01
C ASN A 159 -8.57 -6.20 5.62
N ARG A 160 -7.50 -5.49 5.22
CA ARG A 160 -7.60 -4.11 4.72
C ARG A 160 -8.21 -4.10 3.33
N LEU A 161 -9.44 -3.60 3.23
CA LEU A 161 -10.23 -3.65 2.02
C LEU A 161 -9.78 -2.67 0.92
N PRO A 162 -9.51 -1.37 1.18
CA PRO A 162 -9.16 -0.44 0.11
C PRO A 162 -7.95 -0.88 -0.75
N PRO A 163 -6.86 -1.41 -0.17
CA PRO A 163 -5.78 -2.02 -0.95
C PRO A 163 -6.23 -3.19 -1.85
N LEU A 164 -7.10 -4.07 -1.35
CA LEU A 164 -7.61 -5.22 -2.10
C LEU A 164 -8.55 -4.79 -3.23
N VAL A 165 -9.38 -3.77 -2.98
CA VAL A 165 -10.22 -3.15 -4.02
C VAL A 165 -9.36 -2.54 -5.12
N GLN A 166 -8.23 -1.91 -4.78
CA GLN A 166 -7.29 -1.42 -5.80
C GLN A 166 -6.72 -2.55 -6.68
N ILE A 167 -6.36 -3.69 -6.09
CA ILE A 167 -5.92 -4.84 -6.89
C ILE A 167 -7.07 -5.30 -7.79
N ALA A 168 -8.30 -5.38 -7.26
CA ALA A 168 -9.46 -5.80 -8.04
C ALA A 168 -9.83 -4.84 -9.17
N ASP A 169 -9.69 -3.54 -8.95
CA ASP A 169 -9.89 -2.49 -9.96
C ASP A 169 -8.88 -2.62 -11.12
N ASN A 170 -7.61 -2.87 -10.78
CA ASN A 170 -6.54 -3.01 -11.78
C ASN A 170 -6.66 -4.28 -12.64
N HIS A 171 -7.22 -5.35 -12.09
CA HIS A 171 -7.35 -6.65 -12.79
C HIS A 171 -8.74 -6.91 -13.37
N GLY A 172 -9.76 -6.21 -12.86
CA GLY A 172 -11.16 -6.40 -13.19
C GLY A 172 -11.80 -7.60 -12.48
N MET A 173 -13.01 -7.38 -11.95
CA MET A 173 -13.78 -8.41 -11.23
C MET A 173 -14.07 -9.65 -12.07
N SER A 174 -14.28 -9.51 -13.39
CA SER A 174 -14.53 -10.67 -14.25
C SER A 174 -13.37 -11.67 -14.26
N SER A 175 -12.11 -11.21 -14.15
CA SER A 175 -10.96 -12.12 -14.08
C SER A 175 -10.92 -12.86 -12.75
N ILE A 176 -11.11 -12.12 -11.66
CA ILE A 176 -11.16 -12.67 -10.30
C ILE A 176 -12.25 -13.74 -10.18
N LEU A 177 -13.45 -13.47 -10.70
CA LEU A 177 -14.56 -14.41 -10.66
C LEU A 177 -14.37 -15.62 -11.58
N ARG A 178 -13.68 -15.49 -12.71
CA ARG A 178 -13.28 -16.67 -13.50
C ARG A 178 -12.35 -17.58 -12.70
N THR A 179 -11.37 -17.01 -12.01
CA THR A 179 -10.44 -17.78 -11.17
C THR A 179 -11.15 -18.43 -9.98
N ALA A 180 -11.99 -17.67 -9.26
CA ALA A 180 -12.78 -18.20 -8.15
C ALA A 180 -13.68 -19.38 -8.59
N ARG A 181 -14.30 -19.29 -9.78
CA ARG A 181 -15.11 -20.37 -10.35
C ARG A 181 -14.30 -21.60 -10.74
N ARG A 182 -13.14 -21.38 -11.37
CA ARG A 182 -12.21 -22.45 -11.74
C ARG A 182 -11.71 -23.21 -10.50
N LEU A 183 -11.60 -22.53 -9.36
CA LEU A 183 -11.10 -23.12 -8.11
C LEU A 183 -12.14 -23.82 -7.26
N GLY A 184 -13.42 -23.49 -7.38
CA GLY A 184 -14.44 -24.22 -6.61
C GLY A 184 -15.80 -23.56 -6.45
N ILE A 185 -15.96 -22.29 -6.84
CA ILE A 185 -17.23 -21.59 -6.71
C ILE A 185 -18.13 -21.91 -7.91
N ASN A 186 -19.36 -22.40 -7.68
CA ASN A 186 -20.30 -22.71 -8.77
C ASN A 186 -21.23 -21.55 -9.13
N THR A 187 -21.30 -20.51 -8.29
CA THR A 187 -22.12 -19.32 -8.48
C THR A 187 -21.29 -18.15 -9.03
N LEU A 188 -21.77 -16.91 -8.86
CA LEU A 188 -21.10 -15.69 -9.31
C LEU A 188 -20.81 -15.70 -10.83
N ASN A 189 -21.79 -16.17 -11.61
CA ASN A 189 -21.68 -16.36 -13.07
C ASN A 189 -22.12 -15.12 -13.87
N ASP A 190 -22.47 -14.03 -13.20
CA ASP A 190 -22.93 -12.79 -13.82
C ASP A 190 -21.73 -11.87 -14.08
N ASP A 191 -21.63 -11.30 -15.28
CA ASP A 191 -20.59 -10.34 -15.62
C ASP A 191 -20.88 -8.94 -15.04
N LEU A 192 -22.03 -8.75 -14.39
CA LEU A 192 -22.47 -7.49 -13.78
C LEU A 192 -21.92 -7.24 -12.36
N TYR A 193 -21.13 -8.14 -11.79
CA TYR A 193 -20.54 -7.91 -10.47
C TYR A 193 -19.42 -6.86 -10.54
N ASP A 194 -19.55 -5.83 -9.71
CA ASP A 194 -18.57 -4.76 -9.54
C ASP A 194 -17.71 -4.98 -8.28
N LEU A 195 -16.87 -3.98 -7.97
CA LEU A 195 -15.97 -4.01 -6.82
C LEU A 195 -16.69 -4.13 -5.47
N SER A 196 -17.97 -3.75 -5.39
CA SER A 196 -18.75 -3.82 -4.15
C SER A 196 -19.02 -5.26 -3.69
N LEU A 197 -18.87 -6.25 -4.59
CA LEU A 197 -18.96 -7.67 -4.25
C LEU A 197 -17.95 -8.10 -3.15
N LEU A 198 -16.83 -7.38 -3.02
CA LEU A 198 -15.85 -7.61 -1.96
C LEU A 198 -16.34 -7.17 -0.57
N GLU A 199 -17.46 -6.45 -0.47
CA GLU A 199 -18.10 -6.06 0.79
C GLU A 199 -19.48 -6.69 0.98
N ARG A 200 -20.27 -6.80 -0.09
CA ARG A 200 -21.67 -7.27 -0.05
C ARG A 200 -22.18 -7.64 -1.44
N GLY A 201 -23.29 -8.34 -1.50
CA GLY A 201 -23.95 -8.78 -2.72
C GLY A 201 -23.46 -10.16 -3.17
N GLY A 202 -24.08 -10.68 -4.23
CA GLY A 202 -23.83 -12.05 -4.69
C GLY A 202 -24.25 -13.12 -3.68
N GLN A 203 -24.23 -14.38 -4.10
CA GLN A 203 -24.54 -15.51 -3.21
C GLN A 203 -23.63 -16.68 -3.55
N VAL A 204 -23.03 -17.27 -2.52
CA VAL A 204 -22.21 -18.48 -2.58
C VAL A 204 -22.77 -19.52 -1.61
N ALA A 205 -22.40 -20.78 -1.83
CA ALA A 205 -22.65 -21.86 -0.89
C ALA A 205 -21.44 -22.02 0.04
N PRO A 206 -21.61 -22.21 1.36
CA PRO A 206 -20.51 -22.55 2.27
C PRO A 206 -19.67 -23.76 1.80
N LEU A 207 -20.30 -24.74 1.17
CA LEU A 207 -19.61 -25.89 0.55
C LEU A 207 -18.65 -25.47 -0.56
N ASP A 208 -19.05 -24.51 -1.40
CA ASP A 208 -18.23 -24.01 -2.49
C ASP A 208 -17.03 -23.22 -1.96
N MET A 209 -17.21 -22.44 -0.89
CA MET A 209 -16.13 -21.74 -0.21
C MET A 209 -15.11 -22.70 0.40
N ALA A 210 -15.57 -23.70 1.16
CA ALA A 210 -14.68 -24.72 1.72
C ALA A 210 -13.90 -25.47 0.63
N TYR A 211 -14.56 -25.82 -0.48
CA TYR A 211 -13.91 -26.53 -1.58
C TYR A 211 -12.91 -25.65 -2.34
N ALA A 212 -13.25 -24.40 -2.65
CA ALA A 212 -12.32 -23.49 -3.32
C ALA A 212 -11.07 -23.23 -2.48
N TYR A 213 -11.23 -23.13 -1.16
CA TYR A 213 -10.12 -22.96 -0.23
C TYR A 213 -9.29 -24.24 -0.07
N SER A 214 -9.90 -25.44 -0.18
CA SER A 214 -9.12 -26.69 -0.18
C SER A 214 -8.19 -26.76 -1.40
N VAL A 215 -8.65 -26.31 -2.57
CA VAL A 215 -7.81 -26.27 -3.79
C VAL A 215 -6.65 -25.27 -3.65
N LEU A 216 -6.89 -24.08 -3.07
CA LEU A 216 -5.82 -23.12 -2.77
C LEU A 216 -4.79 -23.69 -1.77
N SER A 217 -5.27 -24.32 -0.70
CA SER A 217 -4.40 -24.94 0.32
C SER A 217 -3.59 -26.11 -0.24
N ALA A 218 -4.18 -26.88 -1.16
CA ALA A 218 -3.51 -27.95 -1.89
C ALA A 218 -2.58 -27.44 -3.02
N LEU A 219 -2.27 -26.14 -3.05
CA LEU A 219 -1.39 -25.50 -4.03
C LEU A 219 -1.82 -25.76 -5.49
N GLY A 220 -3.14 -25.83 -5.72
CA GLY A 220 -3.75 -26.05 -7.03
C GLY A 220 -4.24 -27.48 -7.29
N ASP A 221 -3.88 -28.45 -6.44
CA ASP A 221 -4.41 -29.81 -6.57
C ASP A 221 -5.90 -29.84 -6.21
N MET A 222 -6.74 -30.04 -7.23
CA MET A 222 -8.17 -30.24 -7.08
C MET A 222 -8.49 -31.74 -6.99
N TYR A 223 -8.74 -32.21 -5.77
CA TYR A 223 -9.23 -33.55 -5.47
C TYR A 223 -10.76 -33.59 -5.53
N GLY A 224 -11.34 -34.65 -6.09
CA GLY A 224 -12.79 -34.83 -6.07
C GLY A 224 -13.33 -35.68 -7.21
N VAL A 225 -14.65 -35.89 -7.20
CA VAL A 225 -15.38 -36.65 -8.22
C VAL A 225 -15.59 -35.79 -9.46
N PRO A 226 -15.22 -36.22 -10.68
CA PRO A 226 -15.54 -35.49 -11.90
C PRO A 226 -17.04 -35.27 -12.01
N VAL A 227 -17.42 -34.03 -12.31
CA VAL A 227 -18.79 -33.63 -12.57
C VAL A 227 -18.83 -32.77 -13.82
N THR A 228 -19.97 -32.78 -14.51
CA THR A 228 -20.23 -31.81 -15.57
C THR A 228 -20.32 -30.42 -14.92
N PRO A 229 -19.50 -29.43 -15.36
CA PRO A 229 -19.56 -28.08 -14.81
C PRO A 229 -20.97 -27.49 -14.91
N ARG A 230 -21.42 -26.82 -13.84
CA ARG A 230 -22.76 -26.22 -13.77
C ARG A 230 -22.93 -24.99 -14.65
N SER A 231 -21.83 -24.34 -14.99
CA SER A 231 -21.74 -23.17 -15.86
C SER A 231 -20.36 -23.13 -16.53
N ALA A 232 -20.20 -22.28 -17.53
CA ALA A 232 -18.90 -22.07 -18.18
C ALA A 232 -17.86 -21.59 -17.15
N GLY A 233 -16.73 -22.29 -17.06
CA GLY A 233 -15.63 -21.96 -16.14
C GLY A 233 -15.83 -22.39 -14.68
N ALA A 234 -16.96 -22.98 -14.32
CA ALA A 234 -17.13 -23.58 -12.99
C ALA A 234 -16.25 -24.83 -12.81
N ARG A 235 -16.06 -25.21 -11.54
CA ARG A 235 -15.32 -26.43 -11.19
C ARG A 235 -15.86 -27.65 -11.93
N ASN A 236 -14.96 -28.56 -12.26
CA ASN A 236 -15.26 -29.83 -12.92
C ASN A 236 -15.17 -31.02 -11.97
N ARG A 237 -15.00 -30.77 -10.66
CA ARG A 237 -14.99 -31.78 -9.62
C ARG A 237 -15.79 -31.30 -8.41
N ASP A 238 -16.45 -32.23 -7.76
CA ASP A 238 -17.14 -32.01 -6.48
C ASP A 238 -16.39 -32.73 -5.34
N PRO A 239 -16.48 -32.23 -4.10
CA PRO A 239 -15.93 -32.91 -2.93
C PRO A 239 -16.56 -34.30 -2.75
N VAL A 240 -15.80 -35.22 -2.19
CA VAL A 240 -16.15 -36.64 -2.14
C VAL A 240 -17.02 -36.93 -0.92
N ALA A 241 -18.30 -37.21 -1.15
CA ALA A 241 -19.21 -37.68 -0.11
C ALA A 241 -19.29 -39.22 -0.03
N VAL A 242 -19.04 -39.93 -1.14
CA VAL A 242 -19.13 -41.41 -1.24
C VAL A 242 -17.79 -41.97 -1.67
N THR A 243 -17.21 -42.84 -0.83
CA THR A 243 -15.88 -43.43 -1.06
C THR A 243 -15.95 -44.81 -1.67
N ARG A 244 -16.99 -45.61 -1.34
CA ARG A 244 -17.11 -46.98 -1.84
C ARG A 244 -18.57 -47.41 -2.01
N ILE A 245 -18.86 -48.16 -3.08
CA ILE A 245 -20.16 -48.81 -3.28
C ILE A 245 -19.93 -50.28 -3.61
N VAL A 246 -20.58 -51.17 -2.87
CA VAL A 246 -20.51 -52.62 -3.04
C VAL A 246 -21.93 -53.17 -3.22
N ASP A 247 -22.11 -54.12 -4.14
CA ASP A 247 -23.39 -54.82 -4.31
C ASP A 247 -23.58 -55.98 -3.32
N ALA A 248 -24.73 -56.67 -3.42
CA ALA A 248 -25.12 -57.73 -2.49
C ALA A 248 -24.19 -58.96 -2.59
N GLU A 249 -23.55 -59.15 -3.74
CA GLU A 249 -22.61 -60.24 -4.00
C GLU A 249 -21.16 -59.87 -3.60
N GLY A 250 -20.93 -58.68 -3.05
CA GLY A 250 -19.61 -58.20 -2.65
C GLY A 250 -18.77 -57.60 -3.79
N ARG A 251 -19.35 -57.37 -4.97
CA ARG A 251 -18.64 -56.74 -6.09
C ARG A 251 -18.57 -55.23 -5.88
N VAL A 252 -17.37 -54.68 -6.02
CA VAL A 252 -17.13 -53.24 -5.93
C VAL A 252 -17.63 -52.58 -7.21
N LEU A 253 -18.64 -51.72 -7.07
CA LEU A 253 -19.19 -50.90 -8.15
C LEU A 253 -18.52 -49.53 -8.25
N TRP A 254 -17.95 -49.07 -7.14
CA TRP A 254 -17.29 -47.78 -7.01
C TRP A 254 -16.24 -47.84 -5.90
N ASP A 255 -15.06 -47.29 -6.17
CA ASP A 255 -13.99 -47.10 -5.19
C ASP A 255 -13.28 -45.78 -5.52
N TYR A 256 -13.22 -44.87 -4.56
CA TYR A 256 -12.59 -43.57 -4.74
C TYR A 256 -11.10 -43.63 -4.40
N GLU A 257 -10.27 -43.31 -5.40
CA GLU A 257 -8.82 -43.23 -5.29
C GLU A 257 -8.37 -41.78 -5.50
N ALA A 258 -7.94 -41.11 -4.44
CA ALA A 258 -7.66 -39.67 -4.44
C ALA A 258 -6.69 -39.24 -5.54
N ASP A 259 -5.55 -39.92 -5.65
CA ASP A 259 -4.51 -39.58 -6.63
C ASP A 259 -4.96 -39.76 -8.08
N ALA A 260 -5.78 -40.78 -8.37
CA ALA A 260 -6.30 -41.01 -9.71
C ALA A 260 -7.36 -39.94 -10.10
N TRP A 261 -7.88 -39.21 -9.12
CA TRP A 261 -8.99 -38.26 -9.25
C TRP A 261 -8.57 -36.83 -8.92
N ARG A 262 -7.26 -36.60 -8.89
CA ARG A 262 -6.60 -35.32 -8.74
C ARG A 262 -6.38 -34.64 -10.09
N VAL A 263 -6.60 -33.34 -10.15
CA VAL A 263 -6.16 -32.48 -11.27
C VAL A 263 -5.47 -31.26 -10.69
N ASN A 264 -4.24 -30.99 -11.11
CA ASN A 264 -3.58 -29.74 -10.71
C ASN A 264 -4.05 -28.60 -11.62
N ILE A 265 -4.75 -27.61 -11.05
CA ILE A 265 -5.30 -26.45 -11.76
C ILE A 265 -4.24 -25.37 -11.99
N PHE A 266 -3.14 -25.40 -11.23
CA PHE A 266 -1.99 -24.51 -11.32
C PHE A 266 -0.74 -25.24 -11.82
N SER A 267 -0.89 -26.23 -12.72
CA SER A 267 0.24 -27.11 -13.11
C SER A 267 1.43 -26.35 -13.69
N ASP A 268 1.20 -25.14 -14.19
CA ASP A 268 2.16 -24.20 -14.74
C ASP A 268 2.66 -23.13 -13.73
N ALA A 269 2.06 -23.03 -12.54
CA ALA A 269 2.37 -22.01 -11.54
C ALA A 269 1.99 -22.38 -10.07
N PRO A 270 2.45 -23.52 -9.51
CA PRO A 270 2.13 -23.94 -8.13
C PRO A 270 2.57 -22.93 -7.06
N GLU A 271 3.50 -22.05 -7.40
CA GLU A 271 4.01 -20.97 -6.56
C GLU A 271 2.96 -19.94 -6.19
N LEU A 272 1.99 -19.72 -7.07
CA LEU A 272 0.93 -18.75 -6.83
C LEU A 272 0.06 -19.17 -5.64
N GLY A 273 -0.31 -20.46 -5.58
CA GLY A 273 -1.00 -21.03 -4.44
C GLY A 273 -0.19 -20.89 -3.16
N TYR A 274 1.13 -21.13 -3.23
CA TYR A 274 2.02 -20.99 -2.08
C TYR A 274 2.14 -19.55 -1.58
N LEU A 275 2.27 -18.57 -2.47
CA LEU A 275 2.33 -17.15 -2.09
C LEU A 275 1.02 -16.67 -1.46
N VAL A 276 -0.14 -17.01 -2.04
CA VAL A 276 -1.45 -16.67 -1.48
C VAL A 276 -1.59 -17.26 -0.08
N THR A 277 -1.37 -18.56 0.06
CA THR A 277 -1.43 -19.26 1.35
C THR A 277 -0.50 -18.63 2.37
N SER A 278 0.76 -18.36 2.00
CA SER A 278 1.73 -17.71 2.87
C SER A 278 1.26 -16.35 3.37
N VAL A 279 0.63 -15.54 2.51
CA VAL A 279 0.11 -14.21 2.88
C VAL A 279 -0.99 -14.32 3.91
N PHE A 280 -1.97 -15.21 3.70
CA PHE A 280 -3.10 -15.38 4.62
C PHE A 280 -2.75 -16.17 5.89
N SER A 281 -1.58 -16.84 5.92
CA SER A 281 -1.11 -17.62 7.06
C SER A 281 -0.11 -16.90 7.96
N ASP A 282 0.19 -15.62 7.74
CA ASP A 282 1.20 -14.89 8.53
C ASP A 282 0.76 -14.69 10.00
N PRO A 283 1.40 -15.38 10.97
CA PRO A 283 1.00 -15.28 12.36
C PRO A 283 1.57 -14.04 13.04
N ILE A 284 2.66 -13.47 12.53
CA ILE A 284 3.35 -12.32 13.14
C ILE A 284 2.52 -11.07 12.92
N ILE A 285 2.10 -10.83 11.68
CA ILE A 285 1.28 -9.66 11.35
C ILE A 285 -0.08 -9.74 12.07
N LYS A 286 -0.69 -10.93 12.11
CA LYS A 286 -1.95 -11.13 12.83
C LYS A 286 -1.80 -10.91 14.33
N ALA A 287 -0.72 -11.41 14.95
CA ALA A 287 -0.44 -11.15 16.36
C ALA A 287 -0.16 -9.67 16.64
N GLN A 288 0.48 -8.94 15.73
CA GLN A 288 0.72 -7.50 15.84
C GLN A 288 -0.59 -6.70 15.78
N LYS A 289 -1.52 -7.07 14.89
CA LYS A 289 -2.82 -6.38 14.72
C LYS A 289 -3.84 -6.75 15.79
N TYR A 290 -3.99 -8.05 16.09
CA TYR A 290 -5.08 -8.57 16.91
C TYR A 290 -4.64 -9.05 18.31
N GLY A 291 -3.34 -9.11 18.57
CA GLY A 291 -2.76 -9.65 19.81
C GLY A 291 -2.38 -11.13 19.71
N THR A 292 -1.38 -11.54 20.50
CA THR A 292 -0.82 -12.91 20.48
C THR A 292 -1.76 -14.00 20.99
N GLN A 293 -2.81 -13.63 21.72
CA GLN A 293 -3.85 -14.54 22.23
C GLN A 293 -5.12 -14.51 21.37
N SER A 294 -5.09 -13.81 20.22
CA SER A 294 -6.25 -13.70 19.36
C SER A 294 -6.62 -15.04 18.73
N LEU A 295 -7.91 -15.27 18.58
CA LEU A 295 -8.47 -16.37 17.79
C LEU A 295 -8.00 -16.33 16.32
N LEU A 296 -7.53 -15.18 15.83
CA LEU A 296 -7.00 -15.01 14.48
C LEU A 296 -5.50 -15.33 14.35
N ALA A 297 -4.80 -15.61 15.45
CA ALA A 297 -3.38 -15.97 15.48
C ALA A 297 -3.18 -17.38 16.06
N PRO A 298 -3.66 -18.43 15.36
CA PRO A 298 -3.62 -19.79 15.89
C PRO A 298 -2.19 -20.33 16.06
N PRO A 299 -1.94 -21.24 17.01
CA PRO A 299 -0.60 -21.74 17.32
C PRO A 299 -0.03 -22.71 16.27
N ARG A 300 -0.71 -22.90 15.13
CA ARG A 300 -0.26 -23.70 14.00
C ARG A 300 -0.42 -22.94 12.68
N PRO A 301 0.39 -23.24 11.64
CA PRO A 301 0.25 -22.63 10.34
C PRO A 301 -1.18 -22.76 9.82
N THR A 302 -1.85 -21.63 9.63
CA THR A 302 -3.26 -21.57 9.23
C THR A 302 -3.48 -20.36 8.33
N ALA A 303 -3.79 -20.59 7.06
CA ALA A 303 -4.25 -19.52 6.18
C ALA A 303 -5.74 -19.29 6.44
N LEU A 304 -6.11 -18.12 6.93
CA LEU A 304 -7.49 -17.81 7.30
C LEU A 304 -7.90 -16.41 6.90
N ILE A 305 -9.18 -16.28 6.57
CA ILE A 305 -9.88 -15.01 6.42
C ILE A 305 -11.17 -15.04 7.24
N ASN A 306 -11.51 -13.88 7.78
CA ASN A 306 -12.69 -13.64 8.60
C ASN A 306 -13.30 -12.31 8.15
N THR A 307 -14.62 -12.24 8.09
CA THR A 307 -15.30 -11.01 7.66
C THR A 307 -16.77 -11.05 8.07
N ILE A 308 -17.32 -9.87 8.32
CA ILE A 308 -18.74 -9.62 8.31
C ILE A 308 -19.04 -8.66 7.15
N THR A 309 -20.04 -8.97 6.33
CA THR A 309 -20.39 -8.11 5.18
C THR A 309 -20.74 -6.69 5.63
N SER A 310 -20.62 -5.71 4.73
CA SER A 310 -20.86 -4.30 5.11
C SER A 310 -22.30 -4.00 5.51
N ASP A 311 -23.27 -4.80 5.04
CA ASP A 311 -24.67 -4.79 5.48
C ASP A 311 -24.94 -5.68 6.71
N ARG A 312 -23.90 -6.37 7.18
CA ARG A 312 -23.83 -7.20 8.39
C ARG A 312 -24.77 -8.40 8.41
N ARG A 313 -25.17 -8.90 7.23
CA ARG A 313 -26.09 -10.03 7.09
C ARG A 313 -25.39 -11.39 7.08
N ASP A 314 -24.13 -11.41 6.68
CA ASP A 314 -23.35 -12.63 6.53
C ASP A 314 -22.02 -12.49 7.28
N ASP A 315 -21.78 -13.41 8.21
CA ASP A 315 -20.56 -13.50 9.00
C ASP A 315 -19.81 -14.78 8.64
N TRP A 316 -18.54 -14.66 8.30
CA TRP A 316 -17.73 -15.73 7.73
C TRP A 316 -16.40 -15.87 8.43
N THR A 317 -15.99 -17.13 8.60
CA THR A 317 -14.59 -17.49 8.73
C THR A 317 -14.31 -18.68 7.85
N VAL A 318 -13.36 -18.53 6.93
CA VAL A 318 -12.87 -19.63 6.08
C VAL A 318 -11.37 -19.74 6.31
N GLY A 319 -10.92 -20.93 6.70
CA GLY A 319 -9.53 -21.16 7.02
C GLY A 319 -9.07 -22.56 6.69
N THR A 320 -7.77 -22.66 6.42
CA THR A 320 -7.13 -23.87 5.94
C THR A 320 -5.82 -24.13 6.67
N THR A 321 -5.56 -25.40 6.89
CA THR A 321 -4.22 -25.96 7.12
C THR A 321 -3.85 -26.81 5.90
N PRO A 322 -2.63 -27.35 5.81
CA PRO A 322 -2.31 -28.32 4.77
C PRO A 322 -3.22 -29.57 4.83
N GLN A 323 -3.82 -29.87 5.99
CA GLN A 323 -4.67 -31.04 6.17
C GLN A 323 -6.17 -30.77 5.92
N TYR A 324 -6.69 -29.62 6.36
CA TYR A 324 -8.13 -29.36 6.37
C TYR A 324 -8.50 -27.98 5.84
N SER A 325 -9.63 -27.91 5.15
CA SER A 325 -10.34 -26.68 4.81
C SER A 325 -11.65 -26.62 5.56
N ILE A 326 -11.87 -25.53 6.29
CA ILE A 326 -13.06 -25.32 7.12
C ILE A 326 -13.71 -24.00 6.74
N ALA A 327 -15.00 -24.04 6.40
CA ALA A 327 -15.82 -22.85 6.23
C ALA A 327 -16.89 -22.81 7.31
N VAL A 328 -16.98 -21.69 8.02
CA VAL A 328 -18.03 -21.37 8.98
C VAL A 328 -18.75 -20.12 8.50
N HIS A 329 -20.08 -20.20 8.47
CA HIS A 329 -20.97 -19.11 8.12
C HIS A 329 -22.07 -18.97 9.16
N LEU A 330 -22.33 -17.76 9.63
CA LEU A 330 -23.46 -17.43 10.49
C LEU A 330 -24.31 -16.37 9.79
N THR A 331 -25.63 -16.47 9.96
CA THR A 331 -26.58 -15.51 9.40
C THR A 331 -27.89 -15.54 10.19
N ARG A 332 -28.80 -14.66 9.79
CA ARG A 332 -30.18 -14.64 10.26
C ARG A 332 -31.12 -15.07 9.15
N SER A 333 -32.05 -15.95 9.47
CA SER A 333 -33.05 -16.45 8.52
C SER A 333 -33.96 -15.35 7.96
N ASP A 334 -34.13 -14.24 8.68
CA ASP A 334 -34.86 -13.05 8.25
C ASP A 334 -34.04 -12.06 7.41
N GLY A 335 -32.73 -12.30 7.25
CA GLY A 335 -31.81 -11.43 6.52
C GLY A 335 -31.56 -10.08 7.19
N ALA A 336 -31.88 -9.90 8.48
CA ALA A 336 -31.54 -8.69 9.21
C ALA A 336 -30.04 -8.65 9.59
N PRO A 337 -29.49 -7.46 9.88
CA PRO A 337 -28.10 -7.31 10.33
C PRO A 337 -27.79 -8.03 11.65
N MET A 338 -26.52 -8.38 11.86
CA MET A 338 -26.00 -9.00 13.09
C MET A 338 -25.07 -8.05 13.87
N GLY A 339 -24.98 -8.25 15.19
CA GLY A 339 -24.27 -7.41 16.15
C GLY A 339 -22.77 -7.70 16.38
N PHE A 340 -22.13 -8.57 15.58
CA PHE A 340 -20.74 -9.01 15.80
C PHE A 340 -19.66 -7.90 15.70
N LYS A 341 -18.49 -8.14 16.30
CA LYS A 341 -17.31 -7.31 16.06
C LYS A 341 -16.90 -7.31 14.58
N ALA A 342 -16.19 -6.25 14.18
CA ALA A 342 -15.66 -6.11 12.82
C ALA A 342 -14.71 -7.25 12.41
N ASP A 343 -14.06 -7.89 13.38
CA ASP A 343 -13.17 -9.04 13.18
C ASP A 343 -13.86 -10.40 13.41
N SER A 344 -15.17 -10.42 13.65
CA SER A 344 -15.96 -11.65 13.82
C SER A 344 -15.45 -12.59 14.92
N THR A 345 -14.63 -12.10 15.87
CA THR A 345 -14.03 -12.90 16.96
C THR A 345 -15.05 -13.40 17.98
N ASP A 346 -16.21 -12.76 18.02
CA ASP A 346 -17.38 -13.13 18.82
C ASP A 346 -18.43 -13.94 18.02
N GLY A 347 -18.20 -14.18 16.72
CA GLY A 347 -19.08 -14.95 15.83
C GLY A 347 -18.38 -16.15 15.20
N SER A 348 -18.40 -16.22 13.87
CA SER A 348 -17.88 -17.34 13.08
C SER A 348 -16.44 -17.71 13.40
N THR A 349 -15.59 -16.75 13.79
CA THR A 349 -14.19 -17.03 14.14
C THR A 349 -14.10 -17.91 15.39
N ALA A 350 -14.93 -17.67 16.40
CA ALA A 350 -14.95 -18.47 17.63
C ALA A 350 -15.36 -19.92 17.33
N LEU A 351 -16.40 -20.09 16.51
CA LEU A 351 -16.87 -21.39 16.08
C LEU A 351 -15.83 -22.10 15.18
N TYR A 352 -15.20 -21.38 14.25
CA TYR A 352 -14.10 -21.91 13.45
C TYR A 352 -12.96 -22.42 14.33
N ARG A 353 -12.57 -21.66 15.37
CA ARG A 353 -11.48 -22.06 16.28
C ARG A 353 -11.80 -23.32 17.05
N ALA A 354 -13.00 -23.43 17.60
CA ALA A 354 -13.45 -24.62 18.31
C ALA A 354 -13.41 -25.88 17.42
N ILE A 355 -13.90 -25.76 16.17
CA ILE A 355 -13.89 -26.86 15.20
C ILE A 355 -12.47 -27.19 14.72
N SER A 356 -11.66 -26.18 14.45
CA SER A 356 -10.27 -26.33 14.04
C SER A 356 -9.45 -27.07 15.10
N GLU A 357 -9.63 -26.73 16.38
CA GLU A 357 -8.98 -27.44 17.49
C GLU A 357 -9.44 -28.90 17.56
N ARG A 358 -10.73 -29.16 17.34
CA ARG A 358 -11.29 -30.51 17.39
C ARG A 358 -10.80 -31.42 16.27
N VAL A 359 -10.78 -30.94 15.03
CA VAL A 359 -10.39 -31.76 13.87
C VAL A 359 -8.89 -32.07 13.89
N HIS A 360 -8.07 -31.18 14.46
CA HIS A 360 -6.63 -31.38 14.60
C HIS A 360 -6.22 -32.06 15.91
N ALA A 361 -7.16 -32.45 16.78
CA ALA A 361 -6.86 -33.07 18.06
C ALA A 361 -6.00 -34.34 17.88
N GLY A 362 -4.84 -34.38 18.54
CA GLY A 362 -3.89 -35.49 18.43
C GLY A 362 -3.04 -35.50 17.14
N GLN A 363 -3.16 -34.50 16.27
CA GLN A 363 -2.39 -34.40 15.04
C GLN A 363 -1.26 -33.36 15.14
N PRO A 364 -0.05 -33.66 14.63
CA PRO A 364 1.02 -32.67 14.58
C PRO A 364 0.64 -31.49 13.68
N ALA A 365 1.21 -30.31 13.96
CA ALA A 365 1.16 -29.20 13.04
C ALA A 365 1.97 -29.56 11.78
N SER A 366 1.42 -29.26 10.61
CA SER A 366 2.11 -29.40 9.33
C SER A 366 2.23 -28.04 8.66
N ASP A 367 3.10 -27.93 7.66
CA ASP A 367 3.31 -26.71 6.88
C ASP A 367 3.27 -27.03 5.39
N TRP A 368 3.01 -26.02 4.56
CA TRP A 368 2.97 -26.18 3.11
C TRP A 368 4.39 -26.35 2.54
N GLY A 369 4.56 -27.36 1.69
CA GLY A 369 5.82 -27.59 1.00
C GLY A 369 6.20 -26.41 0.09
N ARG A 370 7.31 -25.74 0.39
CA ARG A 370 7.80 -24.59 -0.38
C ARG A 370 8.28 -25.01 -1.78
N PRO A 371 7.70 -24.48 -2.88
CA PRO A 371 8.19 -24.73 -4.22
C PRO A 371 9.63 -24.23 -4.44
N ALA A 372 10.38 -24.91 -5.30
CA ALA A 372 11.84 -24.72 -5.46
C ALA A 372 12.25 -23.32 -5.97
N ASN A 373 11.39 -22.66 -6.74
CA ASN A 373 11.60 -21.31 -7.28
C ASN A 373 11.07 -20.19 -6.36
N ILE A 374 10.58 -20.50 -5.17
CA ILE A 374 10.31 -19.49 -4.15
C ILE A 374 11.63 -19.11 -3.49
N ILE A 375 12.07 -17.87 -3.65
CA ILE A 375 13.24 -17.29 -2.99
C ILE A 375 12.81 -16.42 -1.81
N GLU A 376 13.74 -16.13 -0.89
CA GLU A 376 13.48 -15.25 0.25
C GLU A 376 14.56 -14.18 0.35
N LEU A 377 14.13 -12.93 0.51
CA LEU A 377 15.01 -11.76 0.57
C LEU A 377 14.62 -10.89 1.78
N ALA A 378 15.58 -10.09 2.26
CA ALA A 378 15.26 -9.01 3.18
C ALA A 378 14.77 -7.82 2.36
N VAL A 379 13.65 -7.22 2.77
CA VAL A 379 13.06 -6.02 2.17
C VAL A 379 12.68 -5.02 3.25
N CYS A 380 12.59 -3.74 2.90
CA CYS A 380 12.02 -2.73 3.77
C CYS A 380 10.54 -3.05 4.03
N GLN A 381 10.13 -3.08 5.29
CA GLN A 381 8.83 -3.60 5.72
C GLN A 381 7.64 -2.92 5.02
N ARG A 382 7.71 -1.60 4.83
CA ARG A 382 6.61 -0.80 4.29
C ARG A 382 6.63 -0.67 2.76
N SER A 383 7.78 -0.37 2.17
CA SER A 383 7.90 -0.14 0.72
C SER A 383 7.99 -1.44 -0.10
N GLY A 384 8.46 -2.52 0.53
CA GLY A 384 8.77 -3.77 -0.15
C GLY A 384 10.03 -3.74 -1.02
N LEU A 385 10.80 -2.65 -1.01
CA LEU A 385 12.02 -2.49 -1.80
C LEU A 385 13.25 -3.07 -1.08
N LEU A 386 14.37 -3.18 -1.80
CA LEU A 386 15.62 -3.68 -1.21
C LEU A 386 16.14 -2.70 -0.15
N PRO A 387 16.66 -3.18 1.00
CA PRO A 387 17.12 -2.32 2.08
C PRO A 387 18.23 -1.36 1.64
N ASN A 388 18.12 -0.10 2.07
CA ASN A 388 19.12 0.95 1.89
C ASN A 388 19.94 1.22 3.18
N GLY A 389 19.70 0.44 4.23
CA GLY A 389 20.32 0.61 5.56
C GLY A 389 19.58 1.54 6.52
N ALA A 390 18.55 2.26 6.06
CA ALA A 390 17.76 3.18 6.89
C ALA A 390 16.41 2.59 7.35
N CYS A 391 15.84 1.65 6.59
CA CYS A 391 14.49 1.14 6.84
C CYS A 391 14.46 -0.03 7.85
N PRO A 392 13.36 -0.21 8.60
CA PRO A 392 13.04 -1.48 9.24
C PRO A 392 12.87 -2.58 8.18
N THR A 393 13.58 -3.70 8.37
CA THR A 393 13.57 -4.80 7.40
C THR A 393 12.77 -6.01 7.88
N ARG A 394 12.18 -6.74 6.94
CA ARG A 394 11.60 -8.07 7.18
C ARG A 394 12.03 -9.05 6.08
N ARG A 395 11.99 -10.34 6.39
CA ARG A 395 12.13 -11.40 5.38
C ARG A 395 10.80 -11.54 4.64
N GLU A 396 10.89 -11.64 3.32
CA GLU A 396 9.75 -11.84 2.45
C GLU A 396 10.10 -12.83 1.34
N ILE A 397 9.08 -13.57 0.90
CA ILE A 397 9.19 -14.57 -0.15
C ILE A 397 8.70 -14.05 -1.49
N PHE A 398 9.33 -14.53 -2.57
CA PHE A 398 9.04 -14.14 -3.94
C PHE A 398 9.15 -15.35 -4.86
N ILE A 399 8.39 -15.34 -5.95
CA ILE A 399 8.74 -16.17 -7.11
C ILE A 399 10.03 -15.59 -7.71
N ALA A 400 11.00 -16.46 -8.00
CA ALA A 400 12.23 -16.05 -8.64
C ALA A 400 11.94 -15.35 -9.98
N GLY A 401 12.49 -14.14 -10.16
CA GLY A 401 12.30 -13.30 -11.33
C GLY A 401 11.36 -12.10 -11.10
N ILE A 402 10.53 -12.12 -10.05
CA ILE A 402 9.59 -11.02 -9.74
C ILE A 402 9.88 -10.29 -8.43
N GLN A 403 10.97 -10.64 -7.74
CA GLN A 403 11.44 -9.91 -6.56
C GLN A 403 11.78 -8.43 -6.87
N PRO A 404 11.85 -7.55 -5.86
CA PRO A 404 12.36 -6.19 -6.06
C PRO A 404 13.83 -6.19 -6.51
N PHE A 405 14.16 -5.29 -7.44
CA PHE A 405 15.52 -5.04 -7.92
C PHE A 405 16.04 -3.63 -7.57
N THR A 406 15.16 -2.78 -7.05
CA THR A 406 15.46 -1.39 -6.72
C THR A 406 15.66 -1.25 -5.22
N GLN A 407 16.65 -0.45 -4.82
CA GLN A 407 16.84 -0.03 -3.44
C GLN A 407 15.74 0.94 -3.00
N ASP A 408 15.44 0.94 -1.71
CA ASP A 408 14.43 1.79 -1.11
C ASP A 408 14.79 3.29 -1.21
N THR A 409 13.81 4.08 -1.66
CA THR A 409 13.88 5.55 -1.75
C THR A 409 12.91 6.27 -0.82
N TYR A 410 12.01 5.55 -0.15
CA TYR A 410 10.96 6.09 0.71
C TYR A 410 11.46 6.29 2.15
N TRP A 411 12.20 5.33 2.69
CA TRP A 411 12.90 5.45 3.96
C TRP A 411 14.19 6.22 3.77
N GLN A 412 14.29 7.37 4.45
CA GLN A 412 15.46 8.23 4.36
C GLN A 412 16.03 8.49 5.75
N ALA A 413 17.35 8.32 5.87
CA ALA A 413 18.11 8.76 7.04
C ALA A 413 18.43 10.25 6.88
N ILE A 414 17.91 11.07 7.79
CA ILE A 414 18.07 12.53 7.77
C ILE A 414 18.93 12.94 8.98
N GLU A 415 20.02 13.64 8.72
CA GLU A 415 20.80 14.28 9.79
C GLU A 415 20.08 15.51 10.32
N LEU A 416 19.89 15.58 11.63
CA LEU A 416 19.24 16.66 12.35
C LEU A 416 20.19 17.26 13.38
N ASN A 417 19.99 18.54 13.69
CA ASN A 417 20.56 19.13 14.91
C ASN A 417 19.72 18.68 16.11
N SER A 418 20.35 18.04 17.10
CA SER A 418 19.70 17.47 18.28
C SER A 418 19.03 18.50 19.19
N GLN A 419 19.31 19.80 19.02
CA GLN A 419 18.70 20.89 19.79
C GLN A 419 17.51 21.52 19.09
N THR A 420 17.63 21.81 17.79
CA THR A 420 16.57 22.49 17.02
C THR A 420 15.60 21.51 16.37
N LEU A 421 16.00 20.24 16.23
CA LEU A 421 15.30 19.21 15.46
C LEU A 421 15.07 19.62 14.00
N GLN A 422 15.83 20.58 13.49
CA GLN A 422 15.88 20.96 12.07
C GLN A 422 16.98 20.18 11.36
N ARG A 423 16.93 20.13 10.03
CA ARG A 423 17.94 19.43 9.22
C ARG A 423 19.32 20.01 9.48
N ALA A 424 20.26 19.16 9.89
CA ALA A 424 21.63 19.58 10.16
C ALA A 424 22.27 20.17 8.91
N THR A 425 23.10 21.20 9.08
CA THR A 425 23.87 21.83 8.02
C THR A 425 25.36 21.64 8.25
N ALA A 426 26.20 22.09 7.31
CA ALA A 426 27.65 22.10 7.50
C ALA A 426 28.08 22.88 8.77
N ASN A 427 27.23 23.78 9.26
CA ASN A 427 27.45 24.55 10.48
C ASN A 427 27.09 23.80 11.77
N THR A 428 26.27 22.74 11.71
CA THR A 428 25.88 21.96 12.89
C THR A 428 27.10 21.19 13.44
N PRO A 429 27.51 21.41 14.71
CA PRO A 429 28.63 20.70 15.32
C PRO A 429 28.42 19.19 15.32
N ALA A 430 29.48 18.40 15.09
CA ALA A 430 29.38 16.94 15.01
C ALA A 430 28.73 16.31 16.26
N GLY A 431 29.03 16.82 17.46
CA GLY A 431 28.42 16.34 18.71
C GLY A 431 26.94 16.72 18.90
N ARG A 432 26.37 17.52 18.00
CA ARG A 432 24.94 17.87 17.96
C ARG A 432 24.23 17.29 16.74
N ARG A 433 24.91 16.51 15.90
CA ARG A 433 24.25 15.81 14.78
C ARG A 433 23.70 14.49 15.29
N ILE A 434 22.42 14.26 15.04
CA ILE A 434 21.76 12.97 15.22
C ILE A 434 21.17 12.54 13.88
N THR A 435 21.09 11.24 13.64
CA THR A 435 20.46 10.70 12.43
C THR A 435 19.13 10.08 12.82
N GLU A 436 18.06 10.58 12.21
CA GLU A 436 16.71 10.05 12.39
C GLU A 436 16.19 9.51 11.06
N THR A 437 15.42 8.43 11.11
CA THR A 437 14.87 7.77 9.92
C THR A 437 13.42 8.14 9.73
N TYR A 438 13.07 8.65 8.54
CA TYR A 438 11.71 9.00 8.19
C TYR A 438 11.24 8.15 7.00
N PHE A 439 9.97 7.75 7.05
CA PHE A 439 9.28 7.24 5.86
C PHE A 439 8.60 8.40 5.16
N ILE A 440 9.04 8.71 3.95
CA ILE A 440 8.40 9.70 3.08
C ILE A 440 7.33 8.96 2.29
N PRO A 441 6.03 9.22 2.53
CA PRO A 441 4.96 8.55 1.79
C PRO A 441 4.96 8.98 0.32
N PRO A 442 4.41 8.15 -0.58
CA PRO A 442 4.10 8.60 -1.93
C PRO A 442 3.09 9.76 -1.91
N ASP A 443 3.10 10.60 -2.95
CA ASP A 443 2.30 11.83 -3.02
C ASP A 443 0.81 11.57 -2.77
N GLU A 444 0.27 10.47 -3.29
CA GLU A 444 -1.13 10.08 -3.12
C GLU A 444 -1.52 9.82 -1.66
N ALA A 445 -0.56 9.51 -0.79
CA ALA A 445 -0.77 9.26 0.63
C ALA A 445 -0.34 10.44 1.51
N LEU A 446 0.28 11.49 0.98
CA LEU A 446 0.87 12.59 1.75
C LEU A 446 -0.18 13.38 2.56
N ASP A 447 -1.33 13.68 1.97
CA ASP A 447 -2.41 14.40 2.65
C ASP A 447 -2.97 13.59 3.82
N TRP A 448 -3.21 12.29 3.59
CA TRP A 448 -3.64 11.38 4.65
C TRP A 448 -2.57 11.27 5.75
N TRP A 449 -1.30 11.18 5.37
CA TRP A 449 -0.16 11.08 6.28
C TRP A 449 -0.08 12.30 7.22
N ARG A 450 -0.19 13.51 6.65
CA ARG A 450 -0.24 14.78 7.40
C ARG A 450 -1.48 14.86 8.29
N ALA A 451 -2.66 14.53 7.76
CA ALA A 451 -3.92 14.55 8.51
C ALA A 451 -3.90 13.61 9.73
N ASN A 452 -3.18 12.49 9.62
CA ASN A 452 -3.00 11.51 10.70
C ASN A 452 -1.75 11.75 11.56
N ARG A 453 -1.11 12.92 11.43
CA ARG A 453 0.07 13.35 12.21
C ARG A 453 1.21 12.33 12.20
N GLN A 454 1.36 11.63 11.08
CA GLN A 454 2.47 10.70 10.90
C GLN A 454 3.77 11.50 10.72
N PRO A 455 4.92 11.02 11.25
CA PRO A 455 6.17 11.77 11.17
C PRO A 455 6.59 12.06 9.73
N LEU A 456 6.99 13.31 9.48
CA LEU A 456 7.67 13.74 8.26
C LEU A 456 9.01 14.38 8.65
N PRO A 457 10.02 14.30 7.78
CA PRO A 457 11.27 14.99 8.05
C PRO A 457 11.01 16.50 8.10
N PRO A 458 11.69 17.25 8.99
CA PRO A 458 11.59 18.70 9.02
C PRO A 458 12.00 19.27 7.66
N GLU A 459 11.30 20.32 7.19
CA GLU A 459 11.62 20.99 5.93
C GLU A 459 12.73 22.03 6.12
N ASP A 460 12.75 22.67 7.28
CA ASP A 460 13.72 23.72 7.60
C ASP A 460 15.12 23.17 7.91
N TYR A 461 16.10 23.94 7.48
CA TYR A 461 17.51 23.75 7.82
C TYR A 461 17.87 24.49 9.11
N ASP A 462 18.76 23.87 9.87
CA ASP A 462 19.36 24.47 11.06
C ASP A 462 20.14 25.73 10.67
N THR A 463 19.63 26.88 11.13
CA THR A 463 20.25 28.20 10.94
C THR A 463 21.14 28.59 12.12
N LEU A 464 21.21 27.78 13.19
CA LEU A 464 22.15 28.02 14.29
C LEU A 464 23.57 27.80 13.79
N THR A 465 24.17 28.90 13.35
CA THR A 465 25.57 28.96 12.97
C THR A 465 26.40 28.68 14.22
N ARG A 466 27.51 27.95 14.08
CA ARG A 466 28.51 27.64 15.13
C ARG A 466 29.05 28.87 15.91
N ALA A 467 28.62 30.08 15.57
CA ALA A 467 28.86 31.32 16.31
C ALA A 467 28.54 31.20 17.82
N ALA A 468 27.62 30.32 18.23
CA ALA A 468 27.28 30.15 19.64
C ALA A 468 28.30 29.33 20.48
N ASP A 469 29.09 28.44 19.87
CA ASP A 469 29.99 27.54 20.61
C ASP A 469 31.50 27.87 20.44
N SER A 470 31.86 28.84 19.60
CA SER A 470 33.24 29.32 19.50
C SER A 470 33.28 30.82 19.20
N PRO A 471 33.24 31.67 20.24
CA PRO A 471 33.21 33.14 20.09
C PRO A 471 34.50 33.76 19.48
N PHE A 472 35.45 32.97 18.95
CA PHE A 472 36.78 33.45 18.55
C PHE A 472 37.39 32.75 17.31
N THR A 473 36.62 32.32 16.31
CA THR A 473 37.25 31.93 15.03
C THR A 473 37.49 33.19 14.20
N ALA A 474 38.76 33.52 13.95
CA ALA A 474 39.14 34.65 13.08
C ALA A 474 38.88 34.34 11.60
N THR A 475 38.68 33.06 11.28
CA THR A 475 38.32 32.58 9.94
C THR A 475 36.84 32.79 9.64
N THR A 476 36.51 33.65 8.67
CA THR A 476 35.12 33.93 8.27
C THR A 476 35.02 34.09 6.75
N ILE A 477 33.89 33.69 6.18
CA ILE A 477 33.44 34.14 4.85
C ILE A 477 32.38 35.21 5.11
N SER A 478 32.62 36.43 4.62
CA SER A 478 31.72 37.57 4.77
C SER A 478 30.92 37.88 3.50
N ARG A 479 31.44 37.50 2.33
CA ARG A 479 30.71 37.54 1.06
C ARG A 479 31.06 36.31 0.22
N PRO A 480 30.10 35.67 -0.45
CA PRO A 480 28.66 35.95 -0.39
C PRO A 480 28.05 35.73 1.01
N GLU A 481 26.90 36.35 1.28
CA GLU A 481 26.15 36.11 2.52
C GLU A 481 25.45 34.74 2.48
N ALA A 482 25.07 34.22 3.64
CA ALA A 482 24.34 32.96 3.72
C ALA A 482 23.02 33.05 2.93
N LEU A 483 22.79 32.04 2.10
CA LEU A 483 21.64 31.87 1.19
C LEU A 483 21.54 32.92 0.08
N ALA A 484 22.60 33.71 -0.17
CA ALA A 484 22.61 34.65 -1.28
C ALA A 484 22.42 33.95 -2.63
N TRP A 485 21.70 34.62 -3.54
CA TRP A 485 21.57 34.23 -4.94
C TRP A 485 22.79 34.69 -5.72
N LEU A 486 23.39 33.77 -6.46
CA LEU A 486 24.66 33.95 -7.16
C LEU A 486 24.57 33.50 -8.60
N ARG A 487 25.39 34.12 -9.46
CA ARG A 487 25.53 33.77 -10.87
C ARG A 487 26.90 34.19 -11.40
N GLY A 488 27.38 33.49 -12.42
CA GLY A 488 28.65 33.78 -13.09
C GLY A 488 29.85 33.85 -12.15
N LEU A 489 30.64 34.93 -12.23
CA LEU A 489 31.86 35.06 -11.45
C LEU A 489 31.58 35.74 -10.10
N VAL A 490 31.84 35.04 -9.01
CA VAL A 490 31.57 35.49 -7.64
C VAL A 490 32.87 35.80 -6.91
N ASP A 491 32.98 37.03 -6.39
CA ASP A 491 34.09 37.39 -5.50
C ASP A 491 33.82 36.91 -4.07
N VAL A 492 34.65 35.99 -3.58
CA VAL A 492 34.56 35.46 -2.22
C VAL A 492 35.46 36.30 -1.31
N ARG A 493 34.87 36.87 -0.26
CA ARG A 493 35.55 37.71 0.72
C ARG A 493 35.36 37.23 2.13
N GLY A 494 36.31 37.57 2.99
CA GLY A 494 36.30 37.16 4.38
C GLY A 494 37.59 37.48 5.12
N ALA A 495 37.79 36.82 6.24
CA ALA A 495 38.96 36.98 7.10
C ALA A 495 39.59 35.63 7.43
N VAL A 496 40.87 35.65 7.74
CA VAL A 496 41.66 34.51 8.23
C VAL A 496 42.49 34.97 9.44
N PRO A 497 43.03 34.05 10.26
CA PRO A 497 43.82 34.40 11.43
C PRO A 497 45.11 35.16 11.07
N ALA A 498 45.59 36.03 11.95
CA ALA A 498 46.80 36.82 11.72
C ALA A 498 48.09 35.98 11.64
N ASP A 499 48.15 34.89 12.40
CA ASP A 499 49.22 33.87 12.43
C ASP A 499 48.96 32.76 11.40
N LEU A 500 48.60 33.15 10.19
CA LEU A 500 48.30 32.24 9.09
C LEU A 500 49.53 31.45 8.63
N ARG A 501 49.38 30.13 8.48
CA ARG A 501 50.28 29.28 7.69
C ARG A 501 49.76 29.11 6.25
N SER A 502 48.47 28.83 6.09
CA SER A 502 47.83 28.69 4.79
C SER A 502 46.31 28.74 4.86
N TYR A 503 45.63 29.11 3.77
CA TYR A 503 44.18 28.91 3.61
C TYR A 503 43.83 28.29 2.25
N GLN A 504 42.67 27.63 2.19
CA GLN A 504 42.08 27.07 0.98
C GLN A 504 40.59 27.38 0.95
N LEU A 505 40.10 27.86 -0.20
CA LEU A 505 38.68 27.90 -0.51
C LEU A 505 38.25 26.65 -1.27
N ALA A 506 37.07 26.15 -0.99
CA ALA A 506 36.43 25.09 -1.73
C ALA A 506 34.91 25.30 -1.81
N PHE A 507 34.26 24.62 -2.74
CA PHE A 507 32.81 24.49 -2.78
C PHE A 507 32.40 23.05 -2.97
N GLY A 508 31.18 22.71 -2.59
CA GLY A 508 30.59 21.41 -2.87
C GLY A 508 29.09 21.54 -3.11
N ALA A 509 28.53 20.60 -3.89
CA ALA A 509 27.12 20.59 -4.20
C ALA A 509 26.28 20.22 -2.97
N GLY A 510 25.16 20.91 -2.80
CA GLY A 510 24.27 20.77 -1.66
C GLY A 510 24.73 21.54 -0.40
N ILE A 511 23.92 21.41 0.64
CA ILE A 511 24.09 22.04 1.97
C ILE A 511 25.08 21.30 2.89
N ASN A 512 25.36 20.02 2.57
CA ASN A 512 26.24 19.11 3.29
C ASN A 512 27.07 18.31 2.27
N PRO A 513 28.03 18.94 1.58
CA PRO A 513 28.77 18.25 0.54
C PRO A 513 29.68 17.16 1.10
N THR A 514 29.64 15.98 0.47
CA THR A 514 30.60 14.88 0.71
C THR A 514 31.85 15.01 -0.15
N GLU A 515 31.75 15.74 -1.27
CA GLU A 515 32.84 16.05 -2.18
C GLU A 515 33.07 17.56 -2.27
N TRP A 516 34.33 17.96 -2.35
CA TRP A 516 34.75 19.37 -2.35
C TRP A 516 35.68 19.66 -3.52
N VAL A 517 35.36 20.72 -4.26
CA VAL A 517 36.14 21.24 -5.37
C VAL A 517 36.85 22.52 -4.91
N SER A 518 38.18 22.55 -5.05
CA SER A 518 38.98 23.71 -4.64
C SER A 518 38.74 24.91 -5.55
N ILE A 519 38.59 26.09 -4.95
CA ILE A 519 38.52 27.38 -5.65
C ILE A 519 39.92 28.00 -5.58
N GLY A 520 40.62 28.00 -6.71
CA GLY A 520 42.03 28.36 -6.75
C GLY A 520 42.93 27.36 -6.02
N GLY A 521 44.20 27.73 -5.85
CA GLY A 521 45.19 26.91 -5.13
C GLY A 521 45.34 27.30 -3.65
N LEU A 522 46.12 26.50 -2.93
CA LEU A 522 46.48 26.76 -1.54
C LEU A 522 47.22 28.10 -1.43
N GLN A 523 46.74 28.99 -0.58
CA GLN A 523 47.34 30.31 -0.34
C GLN A 523 48.12 30.29 0.95
N THR A 524 49.29 30.93 0.99
CA THR A 524 50.14 31.04 2.20
C THR A 524 50.24 32.46 2.74
N GLU A 525 49.76 33.44 2.00
CA GLU A 525 49.72 34.85 2.40
C GLU A 525 48.30 35.24 2.83
N PRO A 526 48.13 36.17 3.79
CA PRO A 526 46.82 36.69 4.15
C PRO A 526 46.13 37.39 2.96
N PRO A 527 44.78 37.34 2.87
CA PRO A 527 44.03 37.98 1.81
C PRO A 527 44.14 39.51 1.88
N GLN A 528 44.44 40.16 0.75
CA GLN A 528 44.45 41.62 0.65
C GLN A 528 43.01 42.15 0.58
N ASP A 529 42.69 43.17 1.38
CA ASP A 529 41.34 43.76 1.50
C ASP A 529 40.21 42.73 1.70
N GLY A 530 40.54 41.60 2.32
CA GLY A 530 39.63 40.48 2.58
C GLY A 530 39.25 39.68 1.33
N ALA A 531 39.90 39.85 0.18
CA ALA A 531 39.66 39.05 -1.01
C ALA A 531 40.27 37.66 -0.88
N LEU A 532 39.43 36.64 -0.67
CA LEU A 532 39.89 35.26 -0.46
C LEU A 532 40.11 34.52 -1.78
N GLY A 533 39.27 34.81 -2.79
CA GLY A 533 39.35 34.21 -4.11
C GLY A 533 38.15 34.56 -4.98
N ARG A 534 38.13 34.01 -6.20
CA ARG A 534 37.11 34.25 -7.20
C ARG A 534 36.58 32.93 -7.68
N TRP A 535 35.28 32.71 -7.50
CA TRP A 535 34.60 31.47 -7.81
C TRP A 535 33.82 31.63 -9.11
N ASP A 536 34.18 30.83 -10.11
CA ASP A 536 33.42 30.73 -11.34
C ASP A 536 32.26 29.74 -11.12
N THR A 537 31.03 30.26 -11.05
CA THR A 537 29.83 29.45 -10.93
C THR A 537 29.19 29.12 -12.27
N THR A 538 29.82 29.51 -13.39
CA THR A 538 29.27 29.27 -14.73
C THR A 538 29.14 27.77 -14.98
N GLY A 539 27.92 27.29 -15.23
CA GLY A 539 27.62 25.87 -15.41
C GLY A 539 27.27 25.11 -14.12
N LEU A 540 27.13 25.81 -12.99
CA LEU A 540 26.58 25.28 -11.75
C LEU A 540 25.15 25.80 -11.54
N ASP A 541 24.24 24.95 -11.10
CA ASP A 541 22.88 25.34 -10.74
C ASP A 541 22.42 24.57 -9.49
N GLY A 542 21.69 25.25 -8.60
CA GLY A 542 21.17 24.68 -7.35
C GLY A 542 21.84 25.22 -6.08
N VAL A 543 21.70 24.47 -4.98
CA VAL A 543 22.26 24.87 -3.67
C VAL A 543 23.70 24.38 -3.56
N TYR A 544 24.61 25.25 -3.13
CA TYR A 544 26.01 24.94 -2.91
C TYR A 544 26.48 25.41 -1.52
N THR A 545 27.53 24.78 -1.01
CA THR A 545 28.21 25.23 0.21
C THR A 545 29.64 25.62 -0.13
N LEU A 546 30.01 26.85 0.24
CA LEU A 546 31.39 27.34 0.26
C LEU A 546 32.05 26.99 1.60
N GLU A 547 33.31 26.59 1.54
CA GLU A 547 34.18 26.33 2.68
C GLU A 547 35.46 27.16 2.56
N LEU A 548 35.83 27.80 3.66
CA LEU A 548 37.15 28.37 3.89
C LEU A 548 37.82 27.59 5.02
N THR A 549 38.94 26.94 4.71
CA THR A 549 39.78 26.27 5.72
C THR A 549 41.07 27.06 5.88
N ALA A 550 41.38 27.52 7.09
CA ALA A 550 42.63 28.18 7.44
C ALA A 550 43.44 27.33 8.43
N VAL A 551 44.76 27.31 8.24
CA VAL A 551 45.72 26.62 9.11
C VAL A 551 46.64 27.68 9.70
N ARG A 552 46.78 27.70 11.01
CA ARG A 552 47.66 28.62 11.75
C ARG A 552 49.10 28.06 11.80
N THR A 553 50.07 28.88 12.18
CA THR A 553 51.49 28.48 12.26
C THR A 553 51.75 27.36 13.27
N ASP A 554 50.92 27.25 14.31
CA ASP A 554 50.96 26.17 15.31
C ASP A 554 50.32 24.86 14.83
N GLY A 555 49.73 24.85 13.62
CA GLY A 555 49.04 23.71 13.03
C GLY A 555 47.54 23.65 13.35
N THR A 556 47.00 24.56 14.16
CA THR A 556 45.57 24.66 14.45
C THR A 556 44.79 24.92 13.17
N ARG A 557 43.68 24.19 12.96
CA ARG A 557 42.80 24.35 11.79
C ARG A 557 41.50 25.01 12.18
N GLU A 558 41.14 26.05 11.45
CA GLU A 558 39.85 26.75 11.52
C GLU A 558 39.09 26.61 10.21
N ARG A 559 37.76 26.61 10.30
CA ARG A 559 36.87 26.45 9.16
C ARG A 559 35.70 27.42 9.25
N SER A 560 35.36 28.06 8.15
CA SER A 560 34.13 28.82 7.94
C SER A 560 33.36 28.23 6.76
N VAL A 561 32.03 28.15 6.85
CA VAL A 561 31.19 27.67 5.76
C VAL A 561 29.99 28.59 5.54
N VAL A 562 29.64 28.79 4.27
CA VAL A 562 28.50 29.60 3.85
C VAL A 562 27.74 28.86 2.76
N GLN A 563 26.44 28.68 2.95
CA GLN A 563 25.55 28.10 1.94
C GLN A 563 25.03 29.19 1.02
N VAL A 564 24.84 28.89 -0.26
CA VAL A 564 24.44 29.85 -1.30
C VAL A 564 23.57 29.15 -2.34
N ARG A 565 22.83 29.95 -3.13
CA ARG A 565 22.00 29.45 -4.23
C ARG A 565 22.58 29.96 -5.54
N VAL A 566 22.99 29.06 -6.40
CA VAL A 566 23.51 29.40 -7.72
C VAL A 566 22.41 29.16 -8.73
N ASP A 567 22.12 30.17 -9.54
CA ASP A 567 21.16 30.07 -10.63
C ASP A 567 21.69 30.80 -11.87
N ASN A 568 22.02 30.02 -12.90
CA ASN A 568 22.50 30.52 -14.17
C ASN A 568 21.50 30.25 -15.31
N ILE A 569 20.33 29.68 -15.02
CA ILE A 569 19.30 29.36 -16.01
C ILE A 569 18.24 30.48 -15.99
N PRO A 570 18.04 31.23 -17.09
CA PRO A 570 17.01 32.25 -17.14
C PRO A 570 15.58 31.66 -17.13
N PRO A 571 14.58 32.39 -16.63
CA PRO A 571 13.20 31.94 -16.62
C PRO A 571 12.64 31.77 -18.05
N THR A 572 11.60 30.96 -18.18
CA THR A 572 10.80 30.86 -19.41
C THR A 572 9.58 31.77 -19.31
N VAL A 573 9.22 32.45 -20.40
CA VAL A 573 8.12 33.42 -20.42
C VAL A 573 7.32 33.33 -21.72
N VAL A 574 6.00 33.24 -21.60
CA VAL A 574 5.05 33.21 -22.71
C VAL A 574 3.90 34.16 -22.40
N LEU A 575 3.53 35.00 -23.37
CA LEU A 575 2.52 36.04 -23.21
C LEU A 575 1.26 35.68 -24.02
N ASN A 576 0.08 35.86 -23.43
CA ASN A 576 -1.22 35.59 -24.04
C ASN A 576 -2.20 36.76 -23.79
N ALA A 577 -3.20 36.93 -24.66
CA ALA A 577 -4.29 37.91 -24.48
C ALA A 577 -5.66 37.26 -24.65
N GLY A 578 -6.16 36.57 -23.63
CA GLY A 578 -7.43 35.84 -23.71
C GLY A 578 -7.41 34.72 -24.75
N GLU A 579 -8.37 34.71 -25.67
CA GLU A 579 -8.45 33.71 -26.75
C GLU A 579 -7.46 34.03 -27.90
N PRO A 580 -6.68 33.05 -28.41
CA PRO A 580 -5.76 33.27 -29.51
C PRO A 580 -6.44 33.86 -30.75
N GLY A 581 -5.93 34.99 -31.24
CA GLY A 581 -6.46 35.65 -32.43
C GLY A 581 -7.78 36.42 -32.24
N LYS A 582 -8.26 36.58 -30.99
CA LYS A 582 -9.41 37.43 -30.70
C LYS A 582 -9.15 38.88 -31.08
N VAL A 583 -10.08 39.47 -31.82
CA VAL A 583 -10.15 40.91 -32.07
C VAL A 583 -11.05 41.54 -31.00
N TYR A 584 -10.51 42.51 -30.26
CA TYR A 584 -11.25 43.21 -29.20
C TYR A 584 -12.07 44.37 -29.77
N ARG A 585 -13.16 44.76 -29.11
CA ARG A 585 -14.10 45.78 -29.62
C ARG A 585 -14.21 47.01 -28.74
N PHE A 586 -13.94 48.19 -29.31
CA PHE A 586 -14.15 49.48 -28.65
C PHE A 586 -15.43 50.16 -29.17
N PRO A 587 -16.36 50.61 -28.30
CA PRO A 587 -16.23 50.78 -26.85
C PRO A 587 -16.86 49.66 -26.00
N SER A 588 -17.25 48.52 -26.60
CA SER A 588 -18.00 47.47 -25.90
C SER A 588 -17.19 46.67 -24.88
N GLU A 589 -15.88 46.55 -25.08
CA GLU A 589 -14.95 45.90 -24.17
C GLU A 589 -14.02 46.94 -23.52
N GLU A 590 -13.83 46.83 -22.21
CA GLU A 590 -13.11 47.85 -21.42
C GLU A 590 -11.60 47.60 -21.33
N ALA A 591 -11.15 46.34 -21.44
CA ALA A 591 -9.75 45.98 -21.28
C ALA A 591 -9.35 44.67 -21.99
N ILE A 592 -8.07 44.56 -22.36
CA ILE A 592 -7.41 43.36 -22.87
C ILE A 592 -6.75 42.63 -21.68
N PRO A 593 -7.13 41.39 -21.34
CA PRO A 593 -6.48 40.62 -20.28
C PRO A 593 -5.15 40.04 -20.80
N ILE A 594 -4.03 40.68 -20.46
CA ILE A 594 -2.69 40.19 -20.77
C ILE A 594 -2.26 39.23 -19.66
N SER A 595 -2.16 37.95 -19.98
CA SER A 595 -1.74 36.90 -19.06
C SER A 595 -0.36 36.36 -19.44
N VAL A 596 0.51 36.24 -18.44
CA VAL A 596 1.88 35.73 -18.62
C VAL A 596 1.99 34.35 -17.98
N ILE A 597 2.40 33.38 -18.77
CA ILE A 597 2.81 32.05 -18.31
C ILE A 597 4.32 32.10 -18.13
N VAL A 598 4.77 31.90 -16.90
CA VAL A 598 6.18 31.99 -16.53
C VAL A 598 6.55 30.79 -15.67
N ALA A 599 7.75 30.26 -15.88
CA ALA A 599 8.30 29.17 -15.08
C ALA A 599 9.82 29.32 -14.95
N ASP A 600 10.33 28.94 -13.78
CA ASP A 600 11.73 29.02 -13.40
C ASP A 600 12.15 27.73 -12.66
N ASN A 601 13.42 27.36 -12.73
CA ASN A 601 13.97 26.16 -12.09
C ASN A 601 14.16 26.29 -10.58
N LEU A 602 14.32 27.50 -10.04
CA LEU A 602 14.58 27.73 -8.63
C LEU A 602 13.64 28.78 -8.01
N ALA A 603 13.66 30.02 -8.47
CA ALA A 603 12.81 31.08 -7.94
C ALA A 603 12.66 32.28 -8.90
N LEU A 604 11.41 32.68 -9.11
CA LEU A 604 11.06 33.91 -9.83
C LEU A 604 11.11 35.14 -8.91
N ASP A 605 11.60 36.29 -9.39
CA ASP A 605 11.52 37.60 -8.70
C ASP A 605 10.32 38.42 -9.16
N ARG A 606 10.18 38.65 -10.47
CA ARG A 606 9.08 39.45 -11.03
C ARG A 606 8.89 39.26 -12.53
N VAL A 607 7.74 39.68 -13.03
CA VAL A 607 7.40 39.83 -14.45
C VAL A 607 7.07 41.28 -14.73
N GLU A 608 7.65 41.83 -15.78
CA GLU A 608 7.35 43.17 -16.29
C GLU A 608 6.63 43.05 -17.63
N ILE A 609 5.55 43.81 -17.83
CA ILE A 609 4.77 43.84 -19.08
C ILE A 609 4.93 45.22 -19.72
N TYR A 610 5.22 45.24 -21.00
CA TYR A 610 5.44 46.43 -21.82
C TYR A 610 4.38 46.51 -22.91
N ASN A 611 3.85 47.70 -23.19
CA ASN A 611 3.04 48.02 -24.36
C ASN A 611 3.79 49.05 -25.22
N GLU A 612 4.07 48.73 -26.48
CA GLU A 612 4.85 49.56 -27.40
C GLU A 612 6.20 50.03 -26.80
N GLY A 613 6.86 49.14 -26.05
CA GLY A 613 8.13 49.41 -25.37
C GLY A 613 8.02 50.25 -24.08
N ARG A 614 6.81 50.65 -23.66
CA ARG A 614 6.56 51.33 -22.38
C ARG A 614 6.10 50.35 -21.32
N LEU A 615 6.75 50.35 -20.15
CA LEU A 615 6.34 49.53 -19.01
C LEU A 615 4.91 49.91 -18.55
N VAL A 616 4.02 48.92 -18.52
CA VAL A 616 2.62 49.06 -18.11
C VAL A 616 2.27 48.29 -16.84
N ALA A 617 3.02 47.25 -16.49
CA ALA A 617 2.83 46.52 -15.24
C ALA A 617 4.12 45.84 -14.73
N THR A 618 4.23 45.69 -13.41
CA THR A 618 5.23 44.85 -12.75
C THR A 618 4.49 43.94 -11.76
N LEU A 619 4.64 42.63 -11.91
CA LEU A 619 3.92 41.61 -11.17
C LEU A 619 4.92 40.73 -10.43
N ARG A 620 4.75 40.54 -9.12
CA ARG A 620 5.67 39.77 -8.25
C ARG A 620 5.08 38.46 -7.72
N GLU A 621 3.76 38.34 -7.78
CA GLU A 621 3.02 37.17 -7.30
C GLU A 621 2.00 36.75 -8.36
N GLY A 622 1.81 35.44 -8.49
CA GLY A 622 0.82 34.87 -9.41
C GLY A 622 -0.62 35.02 -8.89
N PRO A 623 -1.63 35.01 -9.78
CA PRO A 623 -1.53 34.88 -11.23
C PRO A 623 -1.00 36.15 -11.92
N PHE A 624 -0.11 35.98 -12.91
CA PHE A 624 0.55 37.09 -13.62
C PHE A 624 -0.34 37.64 -14.74
N THR A 625 -1.42 38.34 -14.37
CA THR A 625 -2.36 38.96 -15.32
C THR A 625 -2.46 40.47 -15.12
N TYR A 626 -2.44 41.22 -16.22
CA TYR A 626 -2.66 42.66 -16.27
C TYR A 626 -3.80 42.99 -17.24
N HIS A 627 -4.76 43.80 -16.80
CA HIS A 627 -5.87 44.26 -17.64
C HIS A 627 -5.51 45.60 -18.29
N HIS A 628 -5.12 45.57 -19.58
CA HIS A 628 -4.75 46.78 -20.32
C HIS A 628 -6.01 47.52 -20.80
N PRO A 629 -6.24 48.79 -20.42
CA PRO A 629 -7.46 49.52 -20.78
C PRO A 629 -7.52 49.83 -22.27
N ILE A 630 -8.67 49.57 -22.91
CA ILE A 630 -8.90 49.88 -24.32
C ILE A 630 -9.39 51.32 -24.44
N THR A 631 -8.63 52.18 -25.12
CA THR A 631 -8.93 53.62 -25.23
C THR A 631 -9.20 54.10 -26.66
N ALA A 632 -8.82 53.32 -27.68
CA ALA A 632 -9.05 53.60 -29.08
C ALA A 632 -9.03 52.31 -29.92
N VAL A 633 -9.43 52.40 -31.19
CA VAL A 633 -9.23 51.31 -32.17
C VAL A 633 -7.82 51.38 -32.74
N GLY A 634 -7.23 50.23 -33.05
CA GLY A 634 -5.85 50.13 -33.51
C GLY A 634 -5.25 48.75 -33.31
N VAL A 635 -3.96 48.63 -33.58
CA VAL A 635 -3.17 47.43 -33.29
C VAL A 635 -2.18 47.80 -32.19
N GLU A 636 -2.18 47.03 -31.10
CA GLU A 636 -1.28 47.21 -29.96
C GLU A 636 -0.29 46.04 -29.88
N THR A 637 0.89 46.28 -29.32
CA THR A 637 1.93 45.25 -29.18
C THR A 637 2.43 45.15 -27.75
N PHE A 638 2.54 43.92 -27.25
CA PHE A 638 2.92 43.62 -25.88
C PHE A 638 4.14 42.69 -25.83
N GLU A 639 5.00 42.94 -24.86
CA GLU A 639 6.11 42.06 -24.50
C GLU A 639 6.13 41.86 -22.99
N ALA A 640 6.60 40.71 -22.51
CA ALA A 640 6.90 40.51 -21.10
C ALA A 640 8.36 40.13 -20.90
N VAL A 641 8.95 40.64 -19.83
CA VAL A 641 10.28 40.26 -19.35
C VAL A 641 10.11 39.62 -17.97
N ALA A 642 10.50 38.36 -17.85
CA ALA A 642 10.55 37.67 -16.56
C ALA A 642 11.95 37.75 -15.97
N PHE A 643 12.05 37.94 -14.66
CA PHE A 643 13.30 38.00 -13.90
C PHE A 643 13.30 36.92 -12.81
N ASP A 644 14.40 36.20 -12.67
CA ASP A 644 14.64 35.26 -11.56
C ASP A 644 15.25 35.98 -10.34
N ALA A 645 15.36 35.26 -9.22
CA ALA A 645 15.92 35.77 -7.97
C ALA A 645 17.45 36.00 -7.99
N ALA A 646 18.18 35.41 -8.94
CA ALA A 646 19.61 35.67 -9.20
C ALA A 646 19.83 36.83 -10.19
N GLY A 647 18.76 37.41 -10.71
CA GLY A 647 18.76 38.53 -11.63
C GLY A 647 18.94 38.17 -13.11
N SER A 648 18.80 36.91 -13.54
CA SER A 648 18.65 36.62 -14.98
C SER A 648 17.27 36.97 -15.46
N SER A 649 17.17 37.21 -16.77
CA SER A 649 15.90 37.51 -17.39
C SER A 649 15.77 36.90 -18.76
N ASN A 650 14.52 36.77 -19.18
CA ASN A 650 14.16 36.36 -20.52
C ASN A 650 12.95 37.17 -20.99
N THR A 651 12.86 37.38 -22.29
CA THR A 651 11.81 38.20 -22.91
C THR A 651 10.91 37.32 -23.77
N SER A 652 9.60 37.53 -23.68
CA SER A 652 8.63 36.82 -24.50
C SER A 652 8.76 37.23 -25.96
N THR A 653 8.17 36.44 -26.86
CA THR A 653 7.85 36.96 -28.20
C THR A 653 6.85 38.11 -28.09
N VAL A 654 6.91 39.06 -29.03
CA VAL A 654 5.92 40.13 -29.16
C VAL A 654 4.54 39.53 -29.42
N LEU A 655 3.55 39.91 -28.61
CA LEU A 655 2.14 39.64 -28.88
C LEU A 655 1.51 40.86 -29.54
N THR A 656 0.81 40.64 -30.65
CA THR A 656 0.04 41.68 -31.34
C THR A 656 -1.44 41.47 -31.09
N VAL A 657 -2.15 42.53 -30.70
CA VAL A 657 -3.60 42.49 -30.45
C VAL A 657 -4.29 43.55 -31.30
N GLU A 658 -5.37 43.18 -31.98
CA GLU A 658 -6.19 44.10 -32.78
C GLU A 658 -7.43 44.54 -32.01
N VAL A 659 -7.70 45.84 -32.02
CA VAL A 659 -8.90 46.48 -31.49
C VAL A 659 -9.67 47.13 -32.63
N ALA A 660 -10.89 46.65 -32.88
CA ALA A 660 -11.79 47.14 -33.92
C ALA A 660 -13.03 47.84 -33.32
N ARG A 661 -13.84 48.45 -34.18
CA ARG A 661 -15.13 49.07 -33.79
C ARG A 661 -16.24 48.04 -33.53
#